data_AF-A0A498JFQ7-F1
#
_entry.id   AF-A0A498JFQ7-F1
#
_cell.length_a   1.000
_cell.length_b   1.000
_cell.length_c   1.000
_cell.angle_alpha   90.00
_cell.angle_beta   90.00
_cell.angle_gamma   90.00
#
_symmetry.space_group_name_H-M   'P 1'
#
loop_
_entity.id
_entity.type
_entity.pdbx_description
1 polymer ?
#
loop_
_entity_poly.entity_id
_entity_poly.type
_entity_poly.pdbx_seq_one_letter_code
_entity_poly.pdbx_strand_id
1 'polypeptide(L)'
;MSTTSIFRLLHLLLLQFSLSSVLAAHPKPLTSPYLSPATIHPNYQNMFKFFKIFIYNPNSTFPFTSPSQSLFYTRLQDSHFPTENPEKAHLFFVPFPSDLPPRSVARLIRSLRSELPYWNRTLGADHFYLSCAGIGYESDRNLVELKKNSVQISCFPTPAGKFIPHKDISLPPVPSTPAPTNNTASILGYARFDWVKESTLVNQLSSDPDFLIESKPSDPNTFADRLGGSKFCLFEYKGGDVSGIGEALRFGCVPVVITDRPIQDLPFSDVLRWQEIAVFVRRSGGAVRELKRVLGRACWERHEKMRELGVAASRHFMWNETPEPFDAFSTLMYQLWLRRHTVRYDMWCTILSDSHTEKSLMIESGDGSSSPPPATPYEKALDALSSLITKRSRADKSNKGDRFDLLFDYLKILELEEPIERMKIIHVAGTKGKGSTCTFTESILRHCGFRTGLFTSPHLIDVRERFRLDGLDISEEKFLAYFWWCFERLKEKSTDYIPMPTYFRFLALLAFKIFAAEQVDVAILEVGLGGKFDATNVVQAPVVCGISSLGYDHMEILGNTLGAIAGEKAGIFKSRVPALTVPQPDEAMRVLEEKASQLDVPLQLVQPLDPNMLNGIKLGLAGEHQYVNAGLAIALSSTWLQRTGHLEYPEHTTSLPEQFIKGLTATVSLQGRAQIVPDRFINSESPEDLVFYLDGAHSPESMEICARWFSLSVQPPGTSGSSHDPVQRHPVEKVGKNSEQVDALFYKPWRSSFSLAVTEKNLDKYLQILLFNCMSVRDPQLLLPNLMKTCASHGVYFKKALFVPNTSVYYKVGSHSLPPTDSQVDLSWQFALQKVWENLMQGNKGGADNSAATVCEELTDDKEIAVKSCENSAVFPSLPSAIQWLRDTVRQSKSVRFQVLVTGSLHLVGDVLRLIKK
;
A
#
# COMPACT_ATOMS: atom_id res chain seq x y z
N MET A 1 -26.79 -4.12 50.72
CA MET A 1 -26.01 -4.66 49.58
C MET A 1 -26.66 -5.96 49.16
N SER A 2 -27.24 -6.01 47.95
CA SER A 2 -28.05 -7.16 47.51
C SER A 2 -27.16 -8.34 47.10
N THR A 3 -27.70 -9.55 47.30
CA THR A 3 -27.10 -10.86 46.94
C THR A 3 -26.60 -10.94 45.50
N THR A 4 -27.16 -10.13 44.59
CA THR A 4 -26.73 -9.95 43.19
C THR A 4 -25.34 -9.33 43.01
N SER A 5 -24.88 -8.45 43.90
CA SER A 5 -23.52 -7.86 43.80
C SER A 5 -22.42 -8.84 44.20
N ILE A 6 -22.73 -9.75 45.13
CA ILE A 6 -21.77 -10.77 45.60
C ILE A 6 -21.60 -11.85 44.54
N PHE A 7 -22.69 -12.26 43.85
CA PHE A 7 -22.62 -13.18 42.72
C PHE A 7 -21.81 -12.62 41.54
N ARG A 8 -21.96 -11.33 41.21
CA ARG A 8 -21.16 -10.69 40.14
C ARG A 8 -19.67 -10.64 40.48
N LEU A 9 -19.31 -10.37 41.74
CA LEU A 9 -17.92 -10.33 42.17
C LEU A 9 -17.29 -11.74 42.19
N LEU A 10 -18.03 -12.76 42.64
CA LEU A 10 -17.57 -14.15 42.60
C LEU A 10 -17.37 -14.65 41.16
N HIS A 11 -18.24 -14.26 40.22
CA HIS A 11 -18.13 -14.64 38.82
C HIS A 11 -16.90 -14.00 38.14
N LEU A 12 -16.60 -12.74 38.46
CA LEU A 12 -15.39 -12.04 38.01
C LEU A 12 -14.10 -12.68 38.54
N LEU A 13 -14.10 -13.13 39.80
CA LEU A 13 -12.96 -13.83 40.41
C LEU A 13 -12.77 -15.25 39.83
N LEU A 14 -13.85 -15.98 39.56
CA LEU A 14 -13.80 -17.31 38.93
C LEU A 14 -13.32 -17.27 37.47
N LEU A 15 -13.68 -16.22 36.71
CA LEU A 15 -13.17 -15.96 35.35
C LEU A 15 -11.68 -15.58 35.33
N GLN A 16 -11.18 -14.88 36.36
CA GLN A 16 -9.74 -14.58 36.50
C GLN A 16 -8.92 -15.82 36.88
N PHE A 17 -9.46 -16.71 37.71
CA PHE A 17 -8.80 -17.97 38.09
C PHE A 17 -8.79 -19.01 36.95
N SER A 18 -9.85 -19.09 36.13
CA SER A 18 -9.88 -20.00 34.97
C SER A 18 -8.96 -19.55 33.83
N LEU A 19 -8.76 -18.24 33.62
CA LEU A 19 -7.76 -17.73 32.67
C LEU A 19 -6.34 -18.07 33.11
N SER A 20 -6.06 -18.06 34.42
CA SER A 20 -4.73 -18.30 34.99
C SER A 20 -4.33 -19.78 34.97
N SER A 21 -5.28 -20.70 35.13
CA SER A 21 -5.01 -22.15 35.10
C SER A 21 -4.84 -22.72 33.69
N VAL A 22 -5.46 -22.11 32.67
CA VAL A 22 -5.25 -22.49 31.24
C VAL A 22 -3.88 -22.00 30.72
N LEU A 23 -3.27 -21.00 31.37
CA LEU A 23 -1.97 -20.44 31.00
C LEU A 23 -0.76 -21.31 31.43
N ALA A 24 -0.94 -22.30 32.33
CA ALA A 24 0.17 -23.03 32.95
C ALA A 24 0.44 -24.44 32.36
N ALA A 25 -0.35 -24.91 31.40
CA ALA A 25 -0.21 -26.28 30.88
C ALA A 25 -0.40 -26.36 29.36
N HIS A 26 0.41 -25.64 28.58
CA HIS A 26 0.61 -25.98 27.18
C HIS A 26 2.10 -25.92 26.79
N PRO A 27 2.70 -27.05 26.35
CA PRO A 27 4.04 -27.03 25.79
C PRO A 27 4.05 -26.17 24.51
N LYS A 28 5.17 -25.48 24.25
CA LYS A 28 5.42 -24.60 23.08
C LYS A 28 4.64 -25.05 21.84
N PRO A 29 3.75 -24.22 21.24
CA PRO A 29 3.09 -24.64 20.01
C PRO A 29 4.08 -24.53 18.85
N LEU A 30 4.57 -25.69 18.40
CA LEU A 30 4.91 -25.83 16.99
C LEU A 30 3.59 -25.61 16.21
N THR A 31 3.49 -24.45 15.56
CA THR A 31 2.43 -24.05 14.61
C THR A 31 1.08 -23.63 15.22
N SER A 32 0.49 -22.57 14.67
CA SER A 32 -0.70 -21.89 15.19
C SER A 32 -1.57 -21.42 14.01
N PRO A 33 -2.91 -21.49 14.07
CA PRO A 33 -3.76 -21.10 12.94
C PRO A 33 -3.82 -19.57 12.72
N TYR A 34 -3.17 -18.76 13.58
CA TYR A 34 -3.26 -17.30 13.54
C TYR A 34 -2.28 -16.66 12.57
N LEU A 35 -2.70 -15.57 11.92
CA LEU A 35 -1.81 -14.68 11.16
C LEU A 35 -0.74 -14.06 12.05
N SER A 36 -1.12 -13.68 13.27
CA SER A 36 -0.23 -13.06 14.25
C SER A 36 -0.30 -13.78 15.61
N PRO A 37 0.24 -15.00 15.74
CA PRO A 37 0.13 -15.81 16.98
C PRO A 37 0.68 -15.10 18.22
N ALA A 38 1.71 -14.26 18.04
CA ALA A 38 2.37 -13.54 19.13
C ALA A 38 1.57 -12.33 19.64
N THR A 39 0.70 -11.73 18.81
CA THR A 39 0.00 -10.47 19.17
C THR A 39 -1.49 -10.67 19.36
N ILE A 40 -2.06 -11.77 18.89
CA ILE A 40 -3.50 -12.01 19.01
C ILE A 40 -3.94 -11.99 20.47
N HIS A 41 -3.24 -12.70 21.36
CA HIS A 41 -3.61 -12.79 22.77
C HIS A 41 -3.55 -11.44 23.51
N PRO A 42 -2.43 -10.67 23.50
CA PRO A 42 -2.40 -9.37 24.17
C PRO A 42 -3.37 -8.35 23.55
N ASN A 43 -3.55 -8.35 22.22
CA ASN A 43 -4.52 -7.45 21.59
C ASN A 43 -5.96 -7.82 21.93
N TYR A 44 -6.25 -9.12 22.07
CA TYR A 44 -7.55 -9.62 22.48
C TYR A 44 -7.87 -9.21 23.93
N GLN A 45 -6.88 -9.26 24.84
CA GLN A 45 -7.02 -8.74 26.20
C GLN A 45 -7.30 -7.22 26.21
N ASN A 46 -6.57 -6.45 25.40
CA ASN A 46 -6.79 -5.01 25.27
C ASN A 46 -8.19 -4.68 24.73
N MET A 47 -8.64 -5.39 23.70
CA MET A 47 -10.03 -5.29 23.23
C MET A 47 -11.00 -5.55 24.39
N PHE A 48 -10.84 -6.67 25.08
CA PHE A 48 -11.76 -7.06 26.14
C PHE A 48 -11.81 -6.01 27.27
N LYS A 49 -10.68 -5.41 27.62
CA LYS A 49 -10.59 -4.41 28.70
C LYS A 49 -11.11 -3.03 28.30
N PHE A 50 -10.79 -2.57 27.09
CA PHE A 50 -10.96 -1.16 26.72
C PHE A 50 -12.04 -0.92 25.68
N PHE A 51 -12.39 -1.89 24.84
CA PHE A 51 -13.27 -1.64 23.72
C PHE A 51 -14.70 -1.30 24.19
N LYS A 52 -15.23 -0.20 23.67
CA LYS A 52 -16.57 0.30 23.99
C LYS A 52 -17.32 0.69 22.73
N ILE A 53 -18.60 0.35 22.68
CA ILE A 53 -19.47 0.59 21.53
C ILE A 53 -20.71 1.34 21.98
N PHE A 54 -21.04 2.42 21.31
CA PHE A 54 -22.33 3.09 21.48
C PHE A 54 -23.32 2.51 20.49
N ILE A 55 -24.52 2.16 20.93
CA ILE A 55 -25.58 1.62 20.06
C ILE A 55 -26.64 2.70 19.88
N TYR A 56 -26.92 3.09 18.63
CA TYR A 56 -28.04 3.99 18.35
C TYR A 56 -29.37 3.34 18.69
N ASN A 57 -30.29 4.10 19.28
CA ASN A 57 -31.63 3.60 19.58
C ASN A 57 -32.47 3.52 18.29
N PRO A 58 -32.98 2.33 17.92
CA PRO A 58 -33.87 2.23 16.77
C PRO A 58 -35.26 2.79 17.12
N ASN A 59 -35.93 3.39 16.13
CA ASN A 59 -37.28 3.95 16.30
C ASN A 59 -38.34 2.90 16.64
N SER A 60 -38.09 1.63 16.30
CA SER A 60 -38.93 0.49 16.62
C SER A 60 -38.07 -0.77 16.77
N THR A 61 -38.52 -1.73 17.57
CA THR A 61 -37.89 -3.05 17.60
C THR A 61 -38.10 -3.77 16.26
N PHE A 62 -37.08 -4.51 15.80
CA PHE A 62 -37.16 -5.27 14.57
C PHE A 62 -36.29 -6.55 14.68
N PRO A 63 -36.68 -7.64 14.00
CA PRO A 63 -35.85 -8.83 13.94
C PRO A 63 -34.81 -8.74 12.81
N PHE A 64 -33.68 -9.42 12.97
CA PHE A 64 -32.77 -9.71 11.86
C PHE A 64 -33.20 -11.00 11.14
N THR A 65 -32.97 -11.08 9.83
CA THR A 65 -33.45 -12.19 8.99
C THR A 65 -32.54 -13.41 9.00
N SER A 66 -31.26 -13.25 9.36
CA SER A 66 -30.29 -14.35 9.44
C SER A 66 -30.01 -14.76 10.89
N PRO A 67 -29.93 -16.07 11.21
CA PRO A 67 -29.57 -16.55 12.56
C PRO A 67 -28.26 -15.94 13.08
N SER A 68 -27.22 -15.85 12.25
CA SER A 68 -25.94 -15.26 12.65
C SER A 68 -26.07 -13.77 12.99
N GLN A 69 -26.92 -13.02 12.27
CA GLN A 69 -27.14 -11.58 12.56
C GLN A 69 -27.87 -11.39 13.88
N SER A 70 -28.91 -12.17 14.11
CA SER A 70 -29.67 -12.15 15.36
C SER A 70 -28.77 -12.49 16.54
N LEU A 71 -27.96 -13.55 16.43
CA LEU A 71 -26.99 -13.92 17.46
C LEU A 71 -25.97 -12.82 17.72
N PHE A 72 -25.37 -12.25 16.66
CA PHE A 72 -24.41 -11.16 16.85
C PHE A 72 -25.03 -9.96 17.58
N TYR A 73 -26.24 -9.53 17.17
CA TYR A 73 -26.88 -8.37 17.78
C TYR A 73 -27.27 -8.61 19.24
N THR A 74 -27.89 -9.76 19.54
CA THR A 74 -28.25 -10.14 20.92
C THR A 74 -27.00 -10.23 21.79
N ARG A 75 -25.93 -10.90 21.31
CA ARG A 75 -24.68 -11.01 22.07
C ARG A 75 -23.98 -9.67 22.24
N LEU A 76 -24.07 -8.77 21.27
CA LEU A 76 -23.55 -7.41 21.41
C LEU A 76 -24.27 -6.68 22.55
N GLN A 77 -25.61 -6.75 22.61
CA GLN A 77 -26.41 -6.13 23.65
C GLN A 77 -26.13 -6.71 25.06
N ASP A 78 -25.98 -8.03 25.16
CA ASP A 78 -25.76 -8.72 26.43
C ASP A 78 -24.31 -8.66 26.94
N SER A 79 -23.37 -8.25 26.08
CA SER A 79 -21.94 -8.18 26.41
C SER A 79 -21.55 -6.93 27.23
N HIS A 80 -20.28 -6.85 27.64
CA HIS A 80 -19.72 -5.68 28.35
C HIS A 80 -19.18 -4.57 27.43
N PHE A 81 -19.26 -4.76 26.11
CA PHE A 81 -18.80 -3.80 25.11
C PHE A 81 -19.71 -2.55 24.98
N PRO A 82 -21.05 -2.65 25.07
CA PRO A 82 -21.91 -1.48 25.02
C PRO A 82 -21.59 -0.44 26.10
N THR A 83 -21.76 0.84 25.76
CA THR A 83 -21.70 1.95 26.72
C THR A 83 -22.86 2.91 26.46
N GLU A 84 -23.45 3.40 27.55
CA GLU A 84 -24.47 4.46 27.49
C GLU A 84 -23.85 5.85 27.24
N ASN A 85 -22.55 6.01 27.48
CA ASN A 85 -21.84 7.27 27.26
C ASN A 85 -21.15 7.26 25.88
N PRO A 86 -21.67 8.02 24.89
CA PRO A 86 -21.10 8.05 23.54
C PRO A 86 -19.68 8.61 23.50
N GLU A 87 -19.27 9.46 24.45
CA GLU A 87 -17.90 10.00 24.51
C GLU A 87 -16.85 8.94 24.90
N LYS A 88 -17.29 7.83 25.52
CA LYS A 88 -16.41 6.68 25.84
C LYS A 88 -16.38 5.65 24.72
N ALA A 89 -17.18 5.80 23.68
CA ALA A 89 -17.31 4.82 22.62
C ALA A 89 -16.18 4.93 21.59
N HIS A 90 -15.63 3.77 21.24
CA HIS A 90 -14.62 3.63 20.19
C HIS A 90 -15.25 3.44 18.82
N LEU A 91 -16.44 2.82 18.77
CA LEU A 91 -17.25 2.63 17.57
C LEU A 91 -18.73 2.81 17.87
N PHE A 92 -19.50 3.10 16.83
CA PHE A 92 -20.93 3.36 16.88
C PHE A 92 -21.67 2.32 16.04
N PHE A 93 -22.58 1.58 16.66
CA PHE A 93 -23.40 0.60 15.97
C PHE A 93 -24.71 1.22 15.48
N VAL A 94 -25.00 1.09 14.20
CA VAL A 94 -26.26 1.54 13.59
C VAL A 94 -27.18 0.35 13.34
N PRO A 95 -28.20 0.12 14.19
CA PRO A 95 -29.15 -0.97 14.00
C PRO A 95 -30.22 -0.59 12.96
N PHE A 96 -30.39 -1.43 11.93
CA PHE A 96 -31.56 -1.42 11.06
C PHE A 96 -31.87 -2.81 10.48
N PRO A 97 -33.12 -3.08 10.05
CA PRO A 97 -33.51 -4.35 9.45
C PRO A 97 -32.71 -4.66 8.18
N SER A 98 -32.31 -5.92 7.99
CA SER A 98 -31.51 -6.34 6.83
C SER A 98 -32.22 -6.19 5.47
N ASP A 99 -33.55 -6.19 5.48
CA ASP A 99 -34.44 -6.05 4.34
C ASP A 99 -34.92 -4.60 4.13
N LEU A 100 -34.42 -3.65 4.95
CA LEU A 100 -34.84 -2.27 4.87
C LEU A 100 -34.44 -1.68 3.50
N PRO A 101 -35.39 -1.12 2.72
CA PRO A 101 -35.10 -0.58 1.40
C PRO A 101 -34.01 0.51 1.46
N PRO A 102 -33.14 0.64 0.44
CA PRO A 102 -32.06 1.64 0.44
C PRO A 102 -32.54 3.07 0.76
N ARG A 103 -33.67 3.50 0.19
CA ARG A 103 -34.27 4.82 0.48
C ARG A 103 -34.65 5.01 1.94
N SER A 104 -35.03 3.94 2.63
CA SER A 104 -35.37 3.96 4.06
C SER A 104 -34.12 3.99 4.93
N VAL A 105 -33.07 3.24 4.55
CA VAL A 105 -31.75 3.33 5.20
C VAL A 105 -31.17 4.74 5.04
N ALA A 106 -31.27 5.36 3.86
CA ALA A 106 -30.85 6.73 3.64
C ALA A 106 -31.55 7.74 4.56
N ARG A 107 -32.87 7.58 4.75
CA ARG A 107 -33.66 8.39 5.68
C ARG A 107 -33.26 8.18 7.14
N LEU A 108 -32.97 6.93 7.54
CA LEU A 108 -32.45 6.63 8.87
C LEU A 108 -31.13 7.37 9.12
N ILE A 109 -30.14 7.23 8.22
CA ILE A 109 -28.86 7.93 8.37
C ILE A 109 -29.06 9.45 8.39
N ARG A 110 -29.98 9.99 7.60
CA ARG A 110 -30.34 11.41 7.66
C ARG A 110 -30.89 11.83 9.03
N SER A 111 -31.72 11.00 9.67
CA SER A 111 -32.23 11.25 11.04
C SER A 111 -31.11 11.21 12.08
N LEU A 112 -30.23 10.21 11.98
CA LEU A 112 -29.09 10.06 12.89
C LEU A 112 -28.16 11.27 12.85
N ARG A 113 -27.98 11.86 11.66
CA ARG A 113 -27.19 13.08 11.46
C ARG A 113 -27.78 14.31 12.12
N SER A 114 -29.11 14.39 12.25
CA SER A 114 -29.79 15.51 12.91
C SER A 114 -29.89 15.33 14.43
N GLU A 115 -30.06 14.08 14.89
CA GLU A 115 -30.30 13.79 16.32
C GLU A 115 -29.01 13.76 17.14
N LEU A 116 -27.91 13.22 16.60
CA LEU A 116 -26.64 13.08 17.31
C LEU A 116 -25.45 13.46 16.40
N PRO A 117 -24.61 14.43 16.79
CA PRO A 117 -23.54 14.94 15.92
C PRO A 117 -22.38 13.95 15.68
N TYR A 118 -22.42 12.76 16.29
CA TYR A 118 -21.38 11.73 16.16
C TYR A 118 -21.25 11.16 14.75
N TRP A 119 -22.33 11.12 13.95
CA TRP A 119 -22.19 10.72 12.54
C TRP A 119 -21.41 11.77 11.75
N ASN A 120 -21.69 13.05 11.98
CA ASN A 120 -21.10 14.13 11.19
C ASN A 120 -19.62 14.36 11.50
N ARG A 121 -19.12 13.98 12.69
CA ARG A 121 -17.70 14.15 13.03
C ARG A 121 -16.75 13.36 12.14
N THR A 122 -17.13 12.15 11.78
CA THR A 122 -16.30 11.22 11.02
C THR A 122 -16.90 10.86 9.66
N LEU A 123 -18.08 11.42 9.35
CA LEU A 123 -18.90 11.02 8.20
C LEU A 123 -19.22 9.51 8.21
N GLY A 124 -19.45 8.95 9.40
CA GLY A 124 -19.74 7.53 9.58
C GLY A 124 -18.53 6.59 9.63
N ALA A 125 -17.30 7.12 9.73
CA ALA A 125 -16.08 6.31 9.68
C ALA A 125 -15.81 5.49 10.95
N ASP A 126 -16.29 5.96 12.10
CA ASP A 126 -16.29 5.23 13.37
C ASP A 126 -17.61 4.45 13.58
N HIS A 127 -18.37 4.21 12.51
CA HIS A 127 -19.62 3.47 12.56
C HIS A 127 -19.49 2.08 11.92
N PHE A 128 -20.34 1.17 12.37
CA PHE A 128 -20.52 -0.13 11.73
C PHE A 128 -21.99 -0.55 11.74
N TYR A 129 -22.34 -1.44 10.81
CA TYR A 129 -23.71 -1.92 10.65
C TYR A 129 -23.75 -3.37 10.13
N LEU A 130 -24.86 -4.05 10.37
CA LEU A 130 -25.12 -5.41 9.88
C LEU A 130 -25.95 -5.35 8.59
N SER A 131 -25.48 -5.98 7.51
CA SER A 131 -26.28 -6.11 6.28
C SER A 131 -25.83 -7.32 5.46
N CYS A 132 -26.57 -8.42 5.54
CA CYS A 132 -26.27 -9.63 4.75
C CYS A 132 -26.64 -9.48 3.27
N ALA A 133 -27.67 -8.71 2.94
CA ALA A 133 -27.99 -8.35 1.55
C ALA A 133 -26.95 -7.41 0.91
N GLY A 134 -26.18 -6.72 1.76
CA GLY A 134 -25.18 -5.73 1.39
C GLY A 134 -25.78 -4.45 0.81
N ILE A 135 -25.14 -3.32 1.09
CA ILE A 135 -25.52 -2.02 0.51
C ILE A 135 -24.71 -1.80 -0.77
N GLY A 136 -25.41 -1.47 -1.86
CA GLY A 136 -24.81 -1.18 -3.16
C GLY A 136 -24.31 0.26 -3.28
N TYR A 137 -23.77 0.59 -4.45
CA TYR A 137 -23.39 1.97 -4.80
C TYR A 137 -24.61 2.72 -5.34
N GLU A 138 -25.50 3.10 -4.43
CA GLU A 138 -26.69 3.91 -4.74
C GLU A 138 -26.32 5.39 -4.91
N SER A 139 -27.19 6.19 -5.54
CA SER A 139 -26.96 7.62 -5.76
C SER A 139 -27.17 8.50 -4.51
N ASP A 140 -27.84 8.00 -3.47
CA ASP A 140 -28.07 8.77 -2.24
C ASP A 140 -26.77 8.92 -1.43
N ARG A 141 -26.38 10.18 -1.18
CA ARG A 141 -25.17 10.55 -0.43
C ARG A 141 -25.02 9.78 0.89
N ASN A 142 -26.11 9.58 1.64
CA ASN A 142 -26.05 8.92 2.94
C ASN A 142 -25.70 7.43 2.83
N LEU A 143 -26.16 6.77 1.76
CA LEU A 143 -25.81 5.38 1.48
C LEU A 143 -24.40 5.24 0.96
N VAL A 144 -23.93 6.20 0.15
CA VAL A 144 -22.54 6.25 -0.30
C VAL A 144 -21.61 6.43 0.90
N GLU A 145 -21.91 7.35 1.81
CA GLU A 145 -21.15 7.58 3.05
C GLU A 145 -21.18 6.33 3.95
N LEU A 146 -22.37 5.77 4.24
CA LEU A 146 -22.52 4.52 5.01
C LEU A 146 -21.71 3.37 4.40
N LYS A 147 -21.78 3.16 3.09
CA LYS A 147 -21.06 2.06 2.41
C LYS A 147 -19.56 2.29 2.34
N LYS A 148 -19.09 3.52 2.09
CA LYS A 148 -17.66 3.82 1.92
C LYS A 148 -16.94 3.98 3.25
N ASN A 149 -17.60 4.53 4.26
CA ASN A 149 -16.96 4.95 5.50
C ASN A 149 -17.23 3.97 6.65
N SER A 150 -18.43 3.42 6.78
CA SER A 150 -18.76 2.54 7.92
C SER A 150 -18.39 1.09 7.65
N VAL A 151 -17.96 0.34 8.68
CA VAL A 151 -17.67 -1.10 8.55
C VAL A 151 -18.97 -1.87 8.33
N GLN A 152 -19.10 -2.56 7.19
CA GLN A 152 -20.24 -3.46 6.95
C GLN A 152 -19.90 -4.86 7.48
N ILE A 153 -20.78 -5.44 8.30
CA ILE A 153 -20.72 -6.85 8.68
C ILE A 153 -21.76 -7.61 7.84
N SER A 154 -21.31 -8.60 7.06
CA SER A 154 -22.13 -9.31 6.06
C SER A 154 -22.10 -10.81 6.27
N CYS A 155 -23.20 -11.52 6.09
CA CYS A 155 -23.23 -12.99 6.11
C CYS A 155 -22.29 -13.57 5.06
N PHE A 156 -21.49 -14.56 5.43
CA PHE A 156 -20.73 -15.37 4.50
C PHE A 156 -21.59 -16.50 3.92
N PRO A 157 -21.52 -16.78 2.60
CA PRO A 157 -20.82 -16.01 1.56
C PRO A 157 -21.50 -14.68 1.25
N THR A 158 -20.71 -13.67 0.90
CA THR A 158 -21.22 -12.32 0.66
C THR A 158 -21.73 -12.14 -0.76
N PRO A 159 -22.75 -11.29 -0.99
CA PRO A 159 -23.21 -10.98 -2.34
C PRO A 159 -22.11 -10.35 -3.21
N ALA A 160 -22.04 -10.78 -4.47
CA ALA A 160 -21.01 -10.32 -5.40
C ALA A 160 -21.03 -8.79 -5.57
N GLY A 161 -19.85 -8.16 -5.49
CA GLY A 161 -19.68 -6.72 -5.68
C GLY A 161 -20.12 -5.85 -4.50
N LYS A 162 -20.58 -6.44 -3.39
CA LYS A 162 -21.08 -5.71 -2.22
C LYS A 162 -20.21 -5.84 -0.97
N PHE A 163 -19.00 -6.37 -1.09
CA PHE A 163 -18.05 -6.54 0.01
C PHE A 163 -16.74 -5.80 -0.27
N ILE A 164 -16.26 -5.02 0.69
CA ILE A 164 -15.02 -4.23 0.58
C ILE A 164 -13.94 -4.90 1.46
N PRO A 165 -12.94 -5.61 0.89
CA PRO A 165 -12.13 -6.57 1.68
C PRO A 165 -11.30 -5.96 2.80
N HIS A 166 -10.78 -4.75 2.58
CA HIS A 166 -9.96 -4.02 3.57
C HIS A 166 -10.78 -3.33 4.66
N LYS A 167 -12.12 -3.35 4.60
CA LYS A 167 -13.02 -2.60 5.49
C LYS A 167 -14.17 -3.43 6.06
N ASP A 168 -14.80 -4.29 5.26
CA ASP A 168 -16.01 -5.05 5.59
C ASP A 168 -15.68 -6.44 6.18
N ILE A 169 -16.44 -6.88 7.18
CA ILE A 169 -16.21 -8.11 7.93
C ILE A 169 -17.23 -9.16 7.50
N SER A 170 -16.78 -10.40 7.35
CA SER A 170 -17.65 -11.55 7.07
C SER A 170 -18.10 -12.22 8.37
N LEU A 171 -19.40 -12.41 8.48
CA LEU A 171 -20.10 -13.06 9.57
C LEU A 171 -20.18 -14.57 9.28
N PRO A 172 -19.61 -15.45 10.13
CA PRO A 172 -19.65 -16.88 9.87
C PRO A 172 -21.08 -17.44 10.02
N PRO A 173 -21.42 -18.50 9.28
CA PRO A 173 -22.66 -19.25 9.47
C PRO A 173 -22.75 -19.89 10.87
N VAL A 174 -23.97 -20.17 11.31
CA VAL A 174 -24.21 -20.92 12.56
C VAL A 174 -24.07 -22.42 12.27
N PRO A 175 -23.23 -23.16 13.02
CA PRO A 175 -23.15 -24.60 12.87
C PRO A 175 -24.50 -25.28 13.13
N SER A 176 -24.86 -26.22 12.27
CA SER A 176 -26.11 -26.97 12.30
C SER A 176 -25.93 -28.42 12.80
N THR A 177 -24.69 -28.91 12.84
CA THR A 177 -24.36 -30.29 13.20
C THR A 177 -24.05 -30.49 14.69
N PRO A 178 -24.36 -31.69 15.24
CA PRO A 178 -23.93 -32.10 16.57
C PRO A 178 -22.38 -32.16 16.69
N ALA A 179 -21.88 -32.36 17.90
CA ALA A 179 -20.44 -32.45 18.15
C ALA A 179 -19.80 -33.63 17.39
N PRO A 180 -18.54 -33.49 16.91
CA PRO A 180 -17.88 -34.52 16.14
C PRO A 180 -17.66 -35.80 16.98
N THR A 181 -17.85 -36.95 16.34
CA THR A 181 -17.49 -38.28 16.86
C THR A 181 -16.11 -38.68 16.33
N ASN A 182 -15.34 -39.46 17.09
CA ASN A 182 -14.01 -39.93 16.67
C ASN A 182 -14.14 -41.03 15.59
N ASN A 183 -14.36 -40.60 14.35
CA ASN A 183 -14.35 -41.47 13.17
C ASN A 183 -12.98 -41.40 12.48
N THR A 184 -12.49 -42.53 11.97
CA THR A 184 -11.26 -42.56 11.16
C THR A 184 -11.63 -42.24 9.71
N ALA A 185 -10.98 -41.23 9.12
CA ALA A 185 -11.30 -40.78 7.78
C ALA A 185 -10.89 -41.81 6.71
N SER A 186 -11.87 -42.44 6.08
CA SER A 186 -11.69 -43.47 5.04
C SER A 186 -11.91 -42.94 3.62
N ILE A 187 -12.58 -41.79 3.47
CA ILE A 187 -12.94 -41.19 2.18
C ILE A 187 -11.94 -40.07 1.83
N LEU A 188 -11.50 -39.97 0.56
CA LEU A 188 -10.55 -38.94 0.14
C LEU A 188 -11.23 -37.56 0.08
N GLY A 189 -12.37 -37.45 -0.60
CA GLY A 189 -13.09 -36.18 -0.71
C GLY A 189 -14.61 -36.33 -0.60
N TYR A 190 -15.25 -35.35 0.02
CA TYR A 190 -16.70 -35.30 0.19
C TYR A 190 -17.28 -33.96 -0.27
N ALA A 191 -18.46 -33.99 -0.89
CA ALA A 191 -19.24 -32.79 -1.18
C ALA A 191 -20.72 -33.02 -0.81
N ARG A 192 -21.26 -32.14 0.03
CA ARG A 192 -22.68 -32.10 0.36
C ARG A 192 -23.51 -31.72 -0.86
N PHE A 193 -24.76 -32.16 -0.86
CA PHE A 193 -25.75 -31.73 -1.84
C PHE A 193 -25.90 -30.22 -1.78
N ASP A 194 -25.44 -29.53 -2.84
CA ASP A 194 -25.39 -28.07 -3.08
C ASP A 194 -24.03 -27.35 -2.90
N TRP A 195 -23.01 -28.00 -2.34
CA TRP A 195 -21.68 -27.40 -2.18
C TRP A 195 -20.91 -27.27 -3.50
N VAL A 196 -21.25 -28.09 -4.49
CA VAL A 196 -20.73 -28.06 -5.86
C VAL A 196 -21.93 -28.16 -6.80
N LYS A 197 -22.09 -27.21 -7.73
CA LYS A 197 -23.25 -27.16 -8.65
C LYS A 197 -22.89 -27.41 -10.11
N GLU A 198 -21.61 -27.37 -10.46
CA GLU A 198 -21.18 -27.60 -11.83
C GLU A 198 -21.40 -29.07 -12.25
N SER A 199 -22.38 -29.26 -13.15
CA SER A 199 -22.87 -30.59 -13.52
C SER A 199 -21.81 -31.54 -14.08
N THR A 200 -20.80 -31.04 -14.81
CA THR A 200 -19.77 -31.89 -15.38
C THR A 200 -18.79 -32.38 -14.32
N LEU A 201 -18.41 -31.53 -13.37
CA LEU A 201 -17.60 -31.84 -12.20
C LEU A 201 -18.34 -32.78 -11.26
N VAL A 202 -19.61 -32.53 -10.97
CA VAL A 202 -20.45 -33.44 -10.17
C VAL A 202 -20.50 -34.83 -10.81
N ASN A 203 -20.79 -34.91 -12.12
CA ASN A 203 -20.84 -36.20 -12.82
C ASN A 203 -19.49 -36.93 -12.81
N GLN A 204 -18.38 -36.21 -13.00
CA GLN A 204 -17.05 -36.81 -12.95
C GLN A 204 -16.67 -37.28 -11.55
N LEU A 205 -16.94 -36.48 -10.50
CA LEU A 205 -16.65 -36.85 -9.12
C LEU A 205 -17.54 -38.00 -8.62
N SER A 206 -18.83 -38.01 -8.98
CA SER A 206 -19.75 -39.10 -8.63
C SER A 206 -19.38 -40.44 -9.26
N SER A 207 -18.63 -40.44 -10.37
CA SER A 207 -18.13 -41.65 -11.02
C SER A 207 -16.82 -42.19 -10.43
N ASP A 208 -16.21 -41.47 -9.48
CA ASP A 208 -14.89 -41.76 -8.95
C ASP A 208 -14.97 -42.36 -7.53
N PRO A 209 -14.36 -43.53 -7.26
CA PRO A 209 -14.50 -44.23 -5.99
C PRO A 209 -13.84 -43.53 -4.79
N ASP A 210 -12.93 -42.57 -5.03
CA ASP A 210 -12.27 -41.84 -3.95
C ASP A 210 -13.14 -40.70 -3.37
N PHE A 211 -14.21 -40.32 -4.10
CA PHE A 211 -15.07 -39.19 -3.75
C PHE A 211 -16.49 -39.61 -3.42
N LEU A 212 -17.06 -39.00 -2.37
CA LEU A 212 -18.47 -39.14 -2.01
C LEU A 212 -19.23 -37.83 -2.29
N ILE A 213 -20.12 -37.85 -3.28
CA ILE A 213 -20.92 -36.69 -3.68
C ILE A 213 -22.39 -36.97 -3.45
N GLU A 214 -23.06 -36.10 -2.69
CA GLU A 214 -24.48 -36.27 -2.41
C GLU A 214 -25.37 -35.76 -3.54
N SER A 215 -26.25 -36.63 -4.03
CA SER A 215 -27.27 -36.26 -5.00
C SER A 215 -28.54 -35.67 -4.37
N LYS A 216 -28.72 -35.80 -3.05
CA LYS A 216 -29.84 -35.28 -2.26
C LYS A 216 -29.36 -34.98 -0.82
N PRO A 217 -29.98 -34.04 -0.09
CA PRO A 217 -29.61 -33.76 1.30
C PRO A 217 -29.74 -35.02 2.17
N SER A 218 -28.72 -35.32 2.99
CA SER A 218 -28.81 -36.35 4.03
C SER A 218 -29.36 -35.80 5.34
N ASP A 219 -29.79 -36.69 6.24
CA ASP A 219 -30.12 -36.32 7.62
C ASP A 219 -28.87 -35.83 8.39
N PRO A 220 -29.04 -35.09 9.50
CA PRO A 220 -27.91 -34.49 10.23
C PRO A 220 -26.88 -35.50 10.76
N ASN A 221 -27.28 -36.72 11.12
CA ASN A 221 -26.35 -37.71 11.65
C ASN A 221 -25.50 -38.31 10.52
N THR A 222 -26.14 -38.70 9.41
CA THR A 222 -25.43 -39.16 8.21
C THR A 222 -24.49 -38.08 7.66
N PHE A 223 -24.91 -36.81 7.70
CA PHE A 223 -24.08 -35.67 7.29
C PHE A 223 -22.83 -35.54 8.16
N ALA A 224 -23.00 -35.60 9.50
CA ALA A 224 -21.91 -35.54 10.46
C ALA A 224 -20.91 -36.71 10.31
N ASP A 225 -21.42 -37.93 10.10
CA ASP A 225 -20.59 -39.11 9.88
C ASP A 225 -19.76 -39.00 8.59
N ARG A 226 -20.35 -38.45 7.51
CA ARG A 226 -19.65 -38.21 6.24
C ARG A 226 -18.59 -37.13 6.35
N LEU A 227 -18.86 -36.05 7.10
CA LEU A 227 -17.87 -35.02 7.40
C LEU A 227 -16.67 -35.60 8.16
N GLY A 228 -16.92 -36.33 9.25
CA GLY A 228 -15.85 -36.94 10.05
C GLY A 228 -15.13 -38.10 9.35
N GLY A 229 -15.81 -38.78 8.42
CA GLY A 229 -15.25 -39.86 7.61
C GLY A 229 -14.41 -39.42 6.41
N SER A 230 -14.31 -38.11 6.15
CA SER A 230 -13.69 -37.57 4.93
C SER A 230 -12.45 -36.72 5.21
N LYS A 231 -11.43 -36.85 4.36
CA LYS A 231 -10.18 -36.09 4.50
C LYS A 231 -10.29 -34.66 3.99
N PHE A 232 -11.00 -34.47 2.87
CA PHE A 232 -11.19 -33.18 2.21
C PHE A 232 -12.67 -32.91 1.94
N CYS A 233 -13.09 -31.67 2.12
CA CYS A 233 -14.46 -31.23 1.85
C CYS A 233 -14.45 -30.22 0.70
N LEU A 234 -15.16 -30.53 -0.39
CA LEU A 234 -15.12 -29.76 -1.62
C LEU A 234 -16.18 -28.67 -1.61
N PHE A 235 -15.78 -27.43 -1.93
CA PHE A 235 -16.63 -26.25 -1.98
C PHE A 235 -16.42 -25.51 -3.29
N GLU A 236 -17.49 -25.28 -4.07
CA GLU A 236 -17.44 -24.44 -5.27
C GLU A 236 -17.78 -22.98 -4.92
N TYR A 237 -16.78 -22.12 -4.85
CA TYR A 237 -16.99 -20.72 -4.47
C TYR A 237 -17.72 -19.95 -5.58
N LYS A 238 -18.82 -19.27 -5.23
CA LYS A 238 -19.76 -18.58 -6.14
C LYS A 238 -20.50 -19.47 -7.16
N GLY A 239 -20.31 -20.80 -7.09
CA GLY A 239 -21.07 -21.79 -7.83
C GLY A 239 -22.00 -22.61 -6.93
N GLY A 240 -21.55 -23.00 -5.72
CA GLY A 240 -22.29 -23.75 -4.72
C GLY A 240 -22.46 -23.01 -3.39
N ASP A 241 -23.06 -23.69 -2.40
CA ASP A 241 -23.11 -23.21 -1.02
C ASP A 241 -21.78 -23.51 -0.32
N VAL A 242 -21.14 -22.48 0.23
CA VAL A 242 -19.86 -22.59 0.95
C VAL A 242 -20.01 -22.34 2.45
N SER A 243 -21.25 -22.21 2.93
CA SER A 243 -21.55 -21.94 4.34
C SER A 243 -21.00 -23.01 5.30
N GLY A 244 -20.89 -24.25 4.83
CA GLY A 244 -20.39 -25.40 5.60
C GLY A 244 -18.88 -25.43 5.86
N ILE A 245 -18.10 -24.45 5.40
CA ILE A 245 -16.64 -24.43 5.60
C ILE A 245 -16.25 -24.51 7.09
N GLY A 246 -16.99 -23.83 7.98
CA GLY A 246 -16.73 -23.88 9.42
C GLY A 246 -17.00 -25.25 10.03
N GLU A 247 -18.05 -25.94 9.56
CA GLU A 247 -18.38 -27.30 9.97
C GLU A 247 -17.31 -28.30 9.47
N ALA A 248 -16.84 -28.17 8.22
CA ALA A 248 -15.77 -29.00 7.70
C ALA A 248 -14.49 -28.89 8.56
N LEU A 249 -14.07 -27.67 8.92
CA LEU A 249 -12.95 -27.44 9.83
C LEU A 249 -13.17 -28.12 11.20
N ARG A 250 -14.38 -28.03 11.76
CA ARG A 250 -14.74 -28.61 13.06
C ARG A 250 -14.64 -30.13 13.08
N PHE A 251 -14.97 -30.79 11.98
CA PHE A 251 -14.90 -32.25 11.83
C PHE A 251 -13.53 -32.75 11.34
N GLY A 252 -12.56 -31.84 11.13
CA GLY A 252 -11.25 -32.19 10.59
C GLY A 252 -11.25 -32.54 9.10
N CYS A 253 -12.32 -32.20 8.38
CA CYS A 253 -12.40 -32.30 6.93
C CYS A 253 -11.78 -31.04 6.32
N VAL A 254 -10.57 -31.15 5.76
CA VAL A 254 -9.81 -29.99 5.26
C VAL A 254 -10.58 -29.36 4.07
N PRO A 255 -10.99 -28.08 4.14
CA PRO A 255 -11.72 -27.45 3.05
C PRO A 255 -10.87 -27.34 1.78
N VAL A 256 -11.47 -27.71 0.65
CA VAL A 256 -10.92 -27.53 -0.69
C VAL A 256 -11.84 -26.58 -1.44
N VAL A 257 -11.40 -25.35 -1.63
CA VAL A 257 -12.21 -24.30 -2.24
C VAL A 257 -11.84 -24.15 -3.71
N ILE A 258 -12.78 -24.49 -4.58
CA ILE A 258 -12.67 -24.43 -6.03
C ILE A 258 -13.12 -23.04 -6.48
N THR A 259 -12.23 -22.28 -7.11
CA THR A 259 -12.51 -20.91 -7.54
C THR A 259 -11.64 -20.51 -8.74
N ASP A 260 -12.12 -19.61 -9.58
CA ASP A 260 -11.36 -18.97 -10.68
C ASP A 260 -10.90 -17.54 -10.33
N ARG A 261 -11.32 -17.03 -9.17
CA ARG A 261 -11.06 -15.66 -8.69
C ARG A 261 -10.51 -15.66 -7.26
N PRO A 262 -9.75 -14.63 -6.88
CA PRO A 262 -9.36 -14.43 -5.49
C PRO A 262 -10.60 -14.35 -4.58
N ILE A 263 -10.59 -15.11 -3.50
CA ILE A 263 -11.65 -15.08 -2.48
C ILE A 263 -11.31 -13.94 -1.53
N GLN A 264 -12.29 -13.09 -1.25
CA GLN A 264 -12.05 -11.84 -0.54
C GLN A 264 -12.82 -11.74 0.78
N ASP A 265 -13.79 -12.62 1.00
CA ASP A 265 -14.79 -12.53 2.06
C ASP A 265 -14.79 -13.77 2.97
N LEU A 266 -13.69 -14.55 3.02
CA LEU A 266 -13.61 -15.66 3.97
C LEU A 266 -13.76 -15.13 5.41
N PRO A 267 -14.55 -15.80 6.28
CA PRO A 267 -14.67 -15.41 7.67
C PRO A 267 -13.31 -15.33 8.34
N PHE A 268 -13.11 -14.31 9.17
CA PHE A 268 -11.91 -14.16 9.99
C PHE A 268 -10.58 -14.11 9.21
N SER A 269 -10.59 -13.62 7.97
CA SER A 269 -9.38 -13.48 7.13
C SER A 269 -8.27 -12.61 7.74
N ASP A 270 -8.59 -11.74 8.71
CA ASP A 270 -7.59 -10.93 9.42
C ASP A 270 -7.00 -11.64 10.66
N VAL A 271 -7.56 -12.80 11.01
CA VAL A 271 -7.22 -13.56 12.21
C VAL A 271 -6.58 -14.89 11.84
N LEU A 272 -7.13 -15.60 10.85
CA LEU A 272 -6.75 -16.97 10.48
C LEU A 272 -5.88 -17.03 9.22
N ARG A 273 -4.90 -17.95 9.22
CA ARG A 273 -4.07 -18.28 8.06
C ARG A 273 -4.76 -19.30 7.17
N TRP A 274 -5.67 -18.84 6.30
CA TRP A 274 -6.43 -19.69 5.39
C TRP A 274 -5.57 -20.60 4.51
N GLN A 275 -4.36 -20.18 4.12
CA GLN A 275 -3.44 -21.01 3.33
C GLN A 275 -2.85 -22.19 4.11
N GLU A 276 -2.92 -22.17 5.45
CA GLU A 276 -2.46 -23.26 6.32
C GLU A 276 -3.58 -24.19 6.79
N ILE A 277 -4.85 -23.85 6.53
CA ILE A 277 -6.02 -24.61 7.01
C ILE A 277 -6.98 -25.05 5.88
N ALA A 278 -6.76 -24.60 4.65
CA ALA A 278 -7.57 -24.95 3.48
C ALA A 278 -6.71 -25.04 2.21
N VAL A 279 -7.22 -25.77 1.20
CA VAL A 279 -6.61 -25.91 -0.12
C VAL A 279 -7.42 -25.10 -1.13
N PHE A 280 -6.76 -24.30 -1.97
CA PHE A 280 -7.42 -23.52 -3.01
C PHE A 280 -7.08 -24.09 -4.39
N VAL A 281 -8.10 -24.45 -5.17
CA VAL A 281 -7.93 -25.12 -6.46
C VAL A 281 -8.54 -24.26 -7.56
N ARG A 282 -7.77 -24.05 -8.64
CA ARG A 282 -8.25 -23.29 -9.80
C ARG A 282 -9.19 -24.17 -10.64
N ARG A 283 -10.30 -23.58 -11.08
CA ARG A 283 -11.21 -24.22 -12.05
C ARG A 283 -10.48 -24.44 -13.39
N SER A 284 -10.30 -25.69 -13.83
CA SER A 284 -9.65 -26.06 -15.10
C SER A 284 -10.47 -27.11 -15.87
N GLY A 285 -10.30 -27.18 -17.20
CA GLY A 285 -11.07 -28.06 -18.11
C GLY A 285 -10.80 -29.57 -18.01
N GLY A 286 -10.21 -30.04 -16.90
CA GLY A 286 -9.93 -31.44 -16.58
C GLY A 286 -10.00 -31.68 -15.06
N ALA A 287 -11.07 -31.17 -14.45
CA ALA A 287 -11.15 -30.81 -13.05
C ALA A 287 -10.84 -31.94 -12.05
N VAL A 288 -11.26 -33.19 -12.31
CA VAL A 288 -11.02 -34.31 -11.36
C VAL A 288 -9.56 -34.78 -11.36
N ARG A 289 -8.91 -34.87 -12.53
CA ARG A 289 -7.49 -35.28 -12.62
C ARG A 289 -6.58 -34.28 -11.93
N GLU A 290 -6.87 -32.99 -12.11
CA GLU A 290 -6.14 -31.90 -11.47
C GLU A 290 -6.43 -31.83 -9.96
N LEU A 291 -7.68 -32.03 -9.54
CA LEU A 291 -8.05 -32.13 -8.13
C LEU A 291 -7.30 -33.27 -7.45
N LYS A 292 -7.27 -34.48 -8.05
CA LYS A 292 -6.49 -35.62 -7.53
C LYS A 292 -4.99 -35.35 -7.51
N ARG A 293 -4.45 -34.62 -8.51
CA ARG A 293 -3.04 -34.22 -8.53
C ARG A 293 -2.71 -33.30 -7.36
N VAL A 294 -3.56 -32.32 -7.09
CA VAL A 294 -3.40 -31.37 -5.97
C VAL A 294 -3.59 -32.08 -4.62
N LEU A 295 -4.56 -32.99 -4.51
CA LEU A 295 -4.82 -33.81 -3.32
C LEU A 295 -3.86 -35.02 -3.19
N GLY A 296 -2.87 -35.14 -4.10
CA GLY A 296 -1.88 -36.23 -4.13
C GLY A 296 -0.78 -36.13 -3.06
N ARG A 297 0.31 -36.90 -3.21
CA ARG A 297 1.35 -37.14 -2.17
C ARG A 297 1.92 -35.90 -1.46
N ALA A 298 2.09 -34.77 -2.14
CA ALA A 298 2.63 -33.54 -1.53
C ALA A 298 1.64 -32.83 -0.59
N CYS A 299 0.33 -32.99 -0.82
CA CYS A 299 -0.72 -32.51 0.08
C CYS A 299 -0.92 -33.50 1.24
N TRP A 300 -0.74 -34.80 0.98
CA TRP A 300 -0.80 -35.88 1.98
C TRP A 300 0.15 -35.65 3.16
N GLU A 301 1.40 -35.28 2.90
CA GLU A 301 2.40 -35.00 3.95
C GLU A 301 2.04 -33.79 4.83
N ARG A 302 1.15 -32.91 4.35
CA ARG A 302 0.71 -31.70 5.06
C ARG A 302 -0.72 -31.82 5.60
N HIS A 303 -1.47 -32.85 5.22
CA HIS A 303 -2.90 -33.00 5.54
C HIS A 303 -3.15 -33.03 7.04
N GLU A 304 -2.40 -33.87 7.77
CA GLU A 304 -2.49 -33.96 9.24
C GLU A 304 -2.35 -32.60 9.92
N LYS A 305 -1.34 -31.83 9.51
CA LYS A 305 -1.10 -30.48 10.02
C LYS A 305 -2.22 -29.50 9.66
N MET A 306 -2.70 -29.52 8.41
CA MET A 306 -3.82 -28.68 7.98
C MET A 306 -5.11 -29.04 8.74
N ARG A 307 -5.34 -30.33 9.01
CA ARG A 307 -6.45 -30.81 9.83
C ARG A 307 -6.34 -30.28 11.25
N GLU A 308 -5.20 -30.45 11.91
CA GLU A 308 -4.99 -29.98 13.29
C GLU A 308 -5.18 -28.46 13.41
N LEU A 309 -4.59 -27.69 12.50
CA LEU A 309 -4.75 -26.24 12.47
C LEU A 309 -6.19 -25.83 12.12
N GLY A 310 -6.86 -26.58 11.25
CA GLY A 310 -8.25 -26.35 10.88
C GLY A 310 -9.21 -26.59 12.03
N VAL A 311 -9.05 -27.70 12.76
CA VAL A 311 -9.81 -27.99 13.99
C VAL A 311 -9.53 -26.94 15.06
N ALA A 312 -8.27 -26.50 15.22
CA ALA A 312 -7.94 -25.40 16.13
C ALA A 312 -8.60 -24.08 15.71
N ALA A 313 -8.71 -23.81 14.41
CA ALA A 313 -9.38 -22.64 13.86
C ALA A 313 -10.92 -22.70 14.00
N SER A 314 -11.52 -23.90 14.04
CA SER A 314 -12.97 -24.07 14.07
C SER A 314 -13.62 -23.48 15.31
N ARG A 315 -12.87 -23.29 16.41
CA ARG A 315 -13.37 -22.60 17.62
C ARG A 315 -13.90 -21.20 17.33
N HIS A 316 -13.32 -20.51 16.34
CA HIS A 316 -13.76 -19.18 15.90
C HIS A 316 -15.09 -19.20 15.16
N PHE A 317 -15.59 -20.37 14.75
CA PHE A 317 -16.87 -20.53 14.07
C PHE A 317 -18.00 -20.96 15.02
N MET A 318 -17.68 -21.16 16.31
CA MET A 318 -18.66 -21.56 17.32
C MET A 318 -19.42 -20.35 17.85
N TRP A 319 -20.75 -20.43 17.84
CA TRP A 319 -21.62 -19.44 18.46
C TRP A 319 -22.11 -19.98 19.80
N ASN A 320 -21.71 -19.33 20.90
CA ASN A 320 -22.10 -19.74 22.24
C ASN A 320 -23.25 -18.89 22.81
N GLU A 321 -23.98 -19.48 23.77
CA GLU A 321 -25.01 -18.75 24.52
C GLU A 321 -24.42 -17.65 25.39
N THR A 322 -23.30 -17.93 26.06
CA THR A 322 -22.48 -16.91 26.71
C THR A 322 -21.21 -16.74 25.89
N PRO A 323 -20.84 -15.52 25.44
CA PRO A 323 -19.63 -15.32 24.67
C PRO A 323 -18.38 -15.88 25.37
N GLU A 324 -17.66 -16.75 24.68
CA GLU A 324 -16.41 -17.34 25.16
C GLU A 324 -15.21 -16.73 24.43
N PRO A 325 -14.01 -16.70 25.06
CA PRO A 325 -12.81 -16.23 24.39
C PRO A 325 -12.55 -16.96 23.07
N PHE A 326 -12.34 -16.20 22.00
CA PHE A 326 -12.07 -16.72 20.66
C PHE A 326 -13.22 -17.49 19.98
N ASP A 327 -14.45 -17.40 20.50
CA ASP A 327 -15.65 -17.84 19.78
C ASP A 327 -15.99 -16.90 18.61
N ALA A 328 -17.06 -17.19 17.86
CA ALA A 328 -17.45 -16.39 16.70
C ALA A 328 -17.74 -14.93 17.05
N PHE A 329 -18.52 -14.68 18.10
CA PHE A 329 -18.85 -13.32 18.53
C PHE A 329 -17.60 -12.55 18.95
N SER A 330 -16.82 -13.13 19.85
CA SER A 330 -15.57 -12.61 20.36
C SER A 330 -14.55 -12.28 19.27
N THR A 331 -14.47 -13.13 18.25
CA THR A 331 -13.54 -12.93 17.12
C THR A 331 -14.03 -11.81 16.19
N LEU A 332 -15.34 -11.66 16.00
CA LEU A 332 -15.92 -10.52 15.28
C LEU A 332 -15.66 -9.20 16.02
N MET A 333 -15.82 -9.20 17.34
CA MET A 333 -15.45 -8.05 18.18
C MET A 333 -13.97 -7.69 18.04
N TYR A 334 -13.11 -8.70 17.92
CA TYR A 334 -11.68 -8.50 17.69
C TYR A 334 -11.40 -7.91 16.31
N GLN A 335 -12.08 -8.35 15.26
CA GLN A 335 -11.96 -7.74 13.93
C GLN A 335 -12.46 -6.29 13.91
N LEU A 336 -13.56 -5.98 14.61
CA LEU A 336 -14.02 -4.60 14.79
C LEU A 336 -13.01 -3.76 15.56
N TRP A 337 -12.41 -4.31 16.62
CA TRP A 337 -11.33 -3.66 17.35
C TRP A 337 -10.16 -3.34 16.43
N LEU A 338 -9.66 -4.30 15.66
CA LEU A 338 -8.58 -4.04 14.69
C LEU A 338 -8.95 -2.96 13.68
N ARG A 339 -10.23 -2.90 13.27
CA ARG A 339 -10.72 -1.99 12.22
C ARG A 339 -11.15 -0.61 12.72
N ARG A 340 -11.16 -0.38 14.04
CA ARG A 340 -11.53 0.91 14.66
C ARG A 340 -10.68 2.09 14.20
N HIS A 341 -9.48 1.82 13.66
CA HIS A 341 -8.56 2.83 13.13
C HIS A 341 -8.43 2.79 11.59
N THR A 342 -9.08 1.84 10.93
CA THR A 342 -8.93 1.60 9.49
C THR A 342 -9.65 2.65 8.65
N VAL A 343 -10.70 3.27 9.21
CA VAL A 343 -11.41 4.38 8.56
C VAL A 343 -11.20 5.63 9.42
N ARG A 344 -10.13 6.39 9.16
CA ARG A 344 -9.91 7.70 9.82
C ARG A 344 -10.22 8.87 8.88
N TYR A 345 -11.30 9.57 9.18
CA TYR A 345 -11.40 11.02 8.95
C TYR A 345 -10.76 11.73 10.15
N ASP A 346 -9.54 12.27 10.03
CA ASP A 346 -9.06 13.27 11.00
C ASP A 346 -9.91 14.54 10.85
N MET A 347 -10.69 14.84 11.88
CA MET A 347 -11.62 15.95 11.98
C MET A 347 -10.97 17.08 12.77
N TRP A 348 -10.35 18.05 12.09
CA TRP A 348 -10.06 19.38 12.64
C TRP A 348 -10.11 20.38 11.48
N CYS A 349 -11.31 20.71 10.98
CA CYS A 349 -11.51 21.87 10.09
C CYS A 349 -12.93 22.48 10.12
N THR A 350 -13.85 22.07 11.00
CA THR A 350 -15.27 22.50 10.87
C THR A 350 -15.90 23.08 12.13
N ILE A 351 -15.16 23.86 12.94
CA ILE A 351 -15.74 24.69 14.02
C ILE A 351 -15.32 26.18 13.91
N LEU A 352 -14.82 26.64 12.76
CA LEU A 352 -14.57 28.07 12.53
C LEU A 352 -15.09 28.51 11.15
N SER A 353 -16.38 28.32 10.92
CA SER A 353 -17.10 29.05 9.88
C SER A 353 -18.59 29.03 10.17
N ASP A 354 -19.00 29.66 11.27
CA ASP A 354 -20.36 30.17 11.44
C ASP A 354 -20.39 31.17 12.61
N SER A 355 -20.16 32.45 12.28
CA SER A 355 -20.84 33.59 12.93
C SER A 355 -20.44 34.89 12.24
N HIS A 356 -21.19 35.23 11.19
CA HIS A 356 -21.35 36.63 10.81
C HIS A 356 -22.49 37.23 11.63
N THR A 357 -22.15 38.03 12.64
CA THR A 357 -22.97 39.19 13.04
C THR A 357 -22.07 40.19 13.76
N GLU A 358 -21.88 41.34 13.14
CA GLU A 358 -21.22 42.51 13.73
C GLU A 358 -21.97 42.99 14.99
N LYS A 359 -21.21 43.41 16.02
CA LYS A 359 -21.40 44.72 16.64
C LYS A 359 -20.21 45.12 17.51
N SER A 360 -19.77 46.34 17.23
CA SER A 360 -18.82 47.16 17.96
C SER A 360 -19.14 47.26 19.46
N LEU A 361 -18.12 47.16 20.32
CA LEU A 361 -17.95 47.95 21.55
C LEU A 361 -16.54 47.72 22.13
N MET A 362 -15.81 48.82 22.28
CA MET A 362 -14.52 48.89 22.98
C MET A 362 -14.68 48.58 24.47
N ILE A 363 -13.80 47.75 25.04
CA ILE A 363 -13.27 47.88 26.41
C ILE A 363 -11.83 47.33 26.42
N GLU A 364 -10.88 48.18 26.80
CA GLU A 364 -9.51 47.79 27.18
C GLU A 364 -9.52 47.00 28.49
N SER A 365 -8.76 45.90 28.56
CA SER A 365 -7.97 45.49 29.73
C SER A 365 -7.07 44.33 29.34
N GLY A 366 -5.77 44.51 29.58
CA GLY A 366 -4.76 43.51 29.25
C GLY A 366 -4.78 42.32 30.21
N ASP A 367 -4.49 41.13 29.66
CA ASP A 367 -3.56 40.19 30.30
C ASP A 367 -2.95 39.28 29.22
N GLY A 368 -1.68 38.93 29.41
CA GLY A 368 -0.85 38.28 28.41
C GLY A 368 -1.25 36.83 28.15
N SER A 369 -1.78 36.55 26.96
CA SER A 369 -1.65 35.24 26.33
C SER A 369 -1.26 35.45 24.86
N SER A 370 -0.09 34.94 24.48
CA SER A 370 0.42 35.01 23.11
C SER A 370 -0.48 34.16 22.21
N SER A 371 -1.34 34.80 21.44
CA SER A 371 -2.00 34.15 20.30
C SER A 371 -0.94 33.67 19.30
N PRO A 372 -1.12 32.51 18.65
CA PRO A 372 -0.20 32.07 17.61
C PRO A 372 -0.16 33.11 16.48
N PRO A 373 1.00 33.32 15.84
CA PRO A 373 1.13 34.29 14.76
C PRO A 373 0.12 33.99 13.64
N PRO A 374 -0.42 35.03 12.97
CA PRO A 374 -1.36 34.82 11.88
C PRO A 374 -0.74 33.98 10.76
N ALA A 375 -1.48 32.99 10.26
CA ALA A 375 -1.03 32.11 9.19
C ALA A 375 -0.58 32.92 7.96
N THR A 376 0.61 32.57 7.45
CA THR A 376 1.20 33.19 6.27
C THR A 376 0.31 32.98 5.03
N PRO A 377 0.39 33.85 4.01
CA PRO A 377 -0.34 33.64 2.75
C PRO A 377 -0.07 32.26 2.13
N TYR A 378 1.16 31.76 2.27
CA TYR A 378 1.54 30.43 1.82
C TYR A 378 0.83 29.31 2.58
N GLU A 379 0.82 29.36 3.92
CA GLU A 379 0.09 28.37 4.72
C GLU A 379 -1.41 28.33 4.39
N LYS A 380 -2.04 29.50 4.17
CA LYS A 380 -3.45 29.56 3.72
C LYS A 380 -3.67 28.86 2.38
N ALA A 381 -2.74 29.01 1.44
CA ALA A 381 -2.82 28.31 0.16
C ALA A 381 -2.64 26.79 0.34
N LEU A 382 -1.74 26.36 1.22
CA LEU A 382 -1.55 24.93 1.53
C LEU A 382 -2.75 24.31 2.23
N ASP A 383 -3.43 25.04 3.14
CA ASP A 383 -4.67 24.59 3.79
C ASP A 383 -5.81 24.49 2.78
N ALA A 384 -5.99 25.52 1.92
CA ALA A 384 -6.96 25.49 0.83
C ALA A 384 -6.69 24.31 -0.12
N LEU A 385 -5.43 24.07 -0.47
CA LEU A 385 -5.04 22.94 -1.31
C LEU A 385 -5.27 21.58 -0.60
N SER A 386 -5.04 21.50 0.71
CA SER A 386 -5.30 20.30 1.52
C SER A 386 -6.80 19.95 1.55
N SER A 387 -7.68 20.96 1.52
CA SER A 387 -9.13 20.75 1.43
C SER A 387 -9.56 20.01 0.15
N LEU A 388 -8.75 20.06 -0.91
CA LEU A 388 -9.00 19.36 -2.17
C LEU A 388 -8.58 17.88 -2.12
N ILE A 389 -7.93 17.43 -1.04
CA ILE A 389 -7.60 16.03 -0.82
C ILE A 389 -8.88 15.29 -0.43
N THR A 390 -9.65 14.90 -1.44
CA THR A 390 -10.79 14.01 -1.23
C THR A 390 -10.27 12.65 -0.78
N LYS A 391 -10.70 12.16 0.40
CA LYS A 391 -10.44 10.79 0.87
C LYS A 391 -11.18 9.78 -0.01
N ARG A 392 -10.69 9.57 -1.23
CA ARG A 392 -11.14 8.46 -2.09
C ARG A 392 -10.28 7.25 -1.78
N SER A 393 -10.93 6.17 -1.32
CA SER A 393 -10.37 4.83 -1.40
C SER A 393 -9.93 4.58 -2.85
N ARG A 394 -8.75 3.97 -3.02
CA ARG A 394 -8.13 3.64 -4.31
C ARG A 394 -9.00 2.71 -5.20
N ALA A 395 -10.19 2.31 -4.75
CA ALA A 395 -11.07 1.34 -5.38
C ALA A 395 -12.32 1.90 -6.12
N ASP A 396 -12.43 3.21 -6.42
CA ASP A 396 -13.61 3.77 -7.10
C ASP A 396 -13.56 3.51 -8.63
N LYS A 397 -13.90 2.29 -9.07
CA LYS A 397 -13.82 1.86 -10.49
C LYS A 397 -15.02 2.25 -11.36
N SER A 398 -16.15 2.73 -10.81
CA SER A 398 -17.38 2.89 -11.60
C SER A 398 -17.61 4.23 -12.30
N ASN A 399 -16.82 5.29 -12.04
CA ASN A 399 -17.05 6.64 -12.61
C ASN A 399 -15.77 7.30 -13.17
N LYS A 400 -14.82 6.54 -13.74
CA LYS A 400 -13.55 7.11 -14.24
C LYS A 400 -13.72 7.96 -15.51
N GLY A 401 -14.58 7.54 -16.45
CA GLY A 401 -14.86 8.26 -17.70
C GLY A 401 -15.62 9.57 -17.45
N ASP A 402 -16.83 9.48 -16.89
CA ASP A 402 -17.71 10.63 -16.65
C ASP A 402 -17.09 11.74 -15.80
N ARG A 403 -16.11 11.42 -14.93
CA ARG A 403 -15.38 12.43 -14.17
C ARG A 403 -14.15 12.95 -14.89
N PHE A 404 -13.58 12.27 -15.87
CA PHE A 404 -12.46 12.82 -16.65
C PHE A 404 -12.95 14.02 -17.46
N ASP A 405 -14.15 13.94 -18.02
CA ASP A 405 -14.73 14.99 -18.86
C ASP A 405 -14.88 16.33 -18.13
N LEU A 406 -15.11 16.32 -16.81
CA LEU A 406 -15.10 17.53 -15.96
C LEU A 406 -13.81 18.36 -16.08
N LEU A 407 -12.69 17.75 -16.48
CA LEU A 407 -11.46 18.51 -16.69
C LEU A 407 -11.61 19.53 -17.83
N PHE A 408 -12.34 19.20 -18.89
CA PHE A 408 -12.59 20.15 -19.97
C PHE A 408 -13.48 21.31 -19.51
N ASP A 409 -14.44 21.07 -18.62
CA ASP A 409 -15.21 22.16 -18.00
C ASP A 409 -14.33 23.06 -17.13
N TYR A 410 -13.38 22.49 -16.38
CA TYR A 410 -12.41 23.28 -15.62
C TYR A 410 -11.49 24.09 -16.53
N LEU A 411 -11.07 23.53 -17.68
CA LEU A 411 -10.26 24.26 -18.66
C LEU A 411 -11.03 25.46 -19.23
N LYS A 412 -12.34 25.32 -19.50
CA LYS A 412 -13.21 26.43 -19.91
C LYS A 412 -13.34 27.49 -18.84
N ILE A 413 -13.61 27.10 -17.59
CA ILE A 413 -13.72 28.02 -16.45
C ILE A 413 -12.43 28.82 -16.25
N LEU A 414 -11.28 28.19 -16.49
CA LEU A 414 -9.96 28.79 -16.38
C LEU A 414 -9.46 29.40 -17.70
N GLU A 415 -10.24 29.39 -18.78
CA GLU A 415 -9.83 29.93 -20.08
C GLU A 415 -8.47 29.36 -20.56
N LEU A 416 -8.22 28.06 -20.31
CA LEU A 416 -6.95 27.38 -20.59
C LEU A 416 -6.95 26.55 -21.89
N GLU A 417 -8.07 26.46 -22.61
CA GLU A 417 -8.19 25.69 -23.86
C GLU A 417 -7.19 26.19 -24.92
N GLU A 418 -7.27 27.47 -25.31
CA GLU A 418 -6.32 28.05 -26.28
C GLU A 418 -4.86 28.05 -25.80
N PRO A 419 -4.54 28.43 -24.55
CA PRO A 419 -3.17 28.35 -24.04
C PRO A 419 -2.55 26.95 -24.13
N ILE A 420 -3.33 25.90 -23.83
CA ILE A 420 -2.83 24.51 -23.91
C ILE A 420 -2.59 24.10 -25.36
N GLU A 421 -3.47 24.47 -26.29
CA GLU A 421 -3.31 24.17 -27.71
C GLU A 421 -2.05 24.80 -28.33
N ARG A 422 -1.67 26.01 -27.88
CA ARG A 422 -0.46 26.69 -28.34
C ARG A 422 0.82 26.15 -27.69
N MET A 423 0.71 25.42 -26.59
CA MET A 423 1.85 24.95 -25.80
C MET A 423 2.50 23.71 -26.44
N LYS A 424 3.82 23.73 -26.58
CA LYS A 424 4.57 22.60 -27.15
C LYS A 424 4.90 21.58 -26.06
N ILE A 425 4.04 20.57 -25.91
CA ILE A 425 4.08 19.65 -24.77
C ILE A 425 4.85 18.36 -25.07
N ILE A 426 5.67 17.91 -24.12
CA ILE A 426 6.23 16.55 -24.06
C ILE A 426 5.51 15.81 -22.93
N HIS A 427 4.88 14.67 -23.23
CA HIS A 427 4.04 13.95 -22.26
C HIS A 427 4.62 12.59 -21.91
N VAL A 428 4.90 12.34 -20.62
CA VAL A 428 5.63 11.14 -20.19
C VAL A 428 4.83 10.33 -19.16
N ALA A 429 4.54 9.08 -19.50
CA ALA A 429 3.99 8.07 -18.60
C ALA A 429 5.00 6.94 -18.32
N GLY A 430 4.67 6.05 -17.40
CA GLY A 430 5.55 4.96 -16.97
C GLY A 430 5.34 4.54 -15.53
N THR A 431 5.92 3.41 -15.12
CA THR A 431 5.90 2.98 -13.71
C THR A 431 7.10 3.56 -12.96
N LYS A 432 8.32 3.34 -13.47
CA LYS A 432 9.58 3.84 -12.89
C LYS A 432 10.31 4.71 -13.93
N GLY A 433 11.13 5.65 -13.46
CA GLY A 433 11.96 6.48 -14.35
C GLY A 433 11.29 7.71 -14.97
N LYS A 434 9.98 7.94 -14.76
CA LYS A 434 9.25 9.13 -15.26
C LYS A 434 9.92 10.45 -14.85
N GLY A 435 9.97 10.74 -13.55
CA GLY A 435 10.60 11.96 -13.03
C GLY A 435 12.05 12.16 -13.51
N SER A 436 12.87 11.11 -13.54
CA SER A 436 14.24 11.18 -14.06
C SER A 436 14.29 11.51 -15.56
N THR A 437 13.45 10.84 -16.37
CA THR A 437 13.33 11.11 -17.81
C THR A 437 12.88 12.55 -18.05
N CYS A 438 11.86 13.03 -17.34
CA CYS A 438 11.39 14.40 -17.46
C CYS A 438 12.45 15.42 -17.03
N THR A 439 13.20 15.15 -15.96
CA THR A 439 14.27 16.04 -15.49
C THR A 439 15.43 16.10 -16.49
N PHE A 440 15.84 14.98 -17.07
CA PHE A 440 16.84 14.97 -18.16
C PHE A 440 16.32 15.72 -19.40
N THR A 441 15.07 15.49 -19.79
CA THR A 441 14.46 16.14 -20.97
C THR A 441 14.40 17.67 -20.79
N GLU A 442 13.96 18.13 -19.62
CA GLU A 442 13.96 19.55 -19.26
C GLU A 442 15.37 20.12 -19.32
N SER A 443 16.34 19.46 -18.68
CA SER A 443 17.70 19.99 -18.59
C SER A 443 18.36 20.06 -19.97
N ILE A 444 18.17 19.05 -20.83
CA ILE A 444 18.66 19.07 -22.22
C ILE A 444 18.07 20.27 -22.97
N LEU A 445 16.75 20.45 -22.95
CA LEU A 445 16.09 21.52 -23.71
C LEU A 445 16.44 22.91 -23.17
N ARG A 446 16.60 23.06 -21.85
CA ARG A 446 17.09 24.30 -21.27
C ARG A 446 18.52 24.63 -21.71
N HIS A 447 19.41 23.64 -21.78
CA HIS A 447 20.77 23.84 -22.31
C HIS A 447 20.80 24.09 -23.82
N CYS A 448 19.72 23.73 -24.53
CA CYS A 448 19.51 24.14 -25.93
C CYS A 448 18.95 25.57 -26.05
N GLY A 449 18.74 26.29 -24.93
CA GLY A 449 18.33 27.69 -24.91
C GLY A 449 16.82 27.93 -24.82
N PHE A 450 16.01 26.89 -24.60
CA PHE A 450 14.56 27.02 -24.49
C PHE A 450 14.12 27.32 -23.05
N ARG A 451 13.04 28.09 -22.91
CA ARG A 451 12.34 28.27 -21.65
C ARG A 451 11.50 27.05 -21.34
N THR A 452 11.72 26.44 -20.19
CA THR A 452 11.15 25.12 -19.86
C THR A 452 10.21 25.21 -18.69
N GLY A 453 9.06 24.55 -18.80
CA GLY A 453 8.17 24.22 -17.69
C GLY A 453 8.19 22.72 -17.43
N LEU A 454 8.40 22.29 -16.19
CA LEU A 454 8.41 20.87 -15.81
C LEU A 454 7.40 20.62 -14.69
N PHE A 455 6.45 19.72 -14.94
CA PHE A 455 5.46 19.26 -13.97
C PHE A 455 5.73 17.82 -13.52
N THR A 456 5.98 17.61 -12.22
CA THR A 456 6.36 16.30 -11.64
C THR A 456 5.54 15.89 -10.43
N SER A 457 5.55 14.58 -10.11
CA SER A 457 4.83 14.05 -8.95
C SER A 457 5.39 12.74 -8.36
N PRO A 458 5.25 12.51 -7.03
CA PRO A 458 4.90 13.47 -5.98
C PRO A 458 6.07 14.42 -5.63
N HIS A 459 5.86 15.37 -4.72
CA HIS A 459 6.94 16.15 -4.09
C HIS A 459 7.46 15.45 -2.83
N LEU A 460 8.62 15.89 -2.33
CA LEU A 460 9.24 15.39 -1.09
C LEU A 460 9.02 16.33 0.10
N ILE A 461 9.33 17.62 -0.04
CA ILE A 461 9.34 18.59 1.07
C ILE A 461 8.27 19.65 0.85
N ASP A 462 8.23 20.23 -0.34
CA ASP A 462 7.41 21.39 -0.71
C ASP A 462 6.62 21.12 -2.00
N VAL A 463 5.34 21.52 -2.04
CA VAL A 463 4.48 21.35 -3.23
C VAL A 463 5.01 22.09 -4.46
N ARG A 464 5.80 23.15 -4.27
CA ARG A 464 6.43 23.92 -5.36
C ARG A 464 7.42 23.08 -6.17
N GLU A 465 7.98 22.00 -5.60
CA GLU A 465 8.82 21.04 -6.32
C GLU A 465 8.11 20.40 -7.53
N ARG A 466 6.78 20.41 -7.53
CA ARG A 466 5.97 19.89 -8.65
C ARG A 466 5.99 20.82 -9.87
N PHE A 467 6.39 22.08 -9.71
CA PHE A 467 6.34 23.09 -10.77
C PHE A 467 7.72 23.74 -10.89
N ARG A 468 8.47 23.35 -11.92
CA ARG A 468 9.77 23.96 -12.21
C ARG A 468 9.72 24.82 -13.44
N LEU A 469 10.34 25.99 -13.34
CA LEU A 469 10.58 26.93 -14.42
C LEU A 469 12.09 27.06 -14.58
N ASP A 470 12.57 26.76 -15.79
CA ASP A 470 13.99 26.87 -16.14
C ASP A 470 14.93 26.14 -15.14
N GLY A 471 14.52 24.94 -14.72
CA GLY A 471 15.26 24.06 -13.81
C GLY A 471 15.12 24.40 -12.31
N LEU A 472 14.39 25.47 -11.96
CA LEU A 472 14.19 25.93 -10.60
C LEU A 472 12.74 25.74 -10.16
N ASP A 473 12.52 25.37 -8.90
CA ASP A 473 11.17 25.33 -8.32
C ASP A 473 10.54 26.73 -8.38
N ILE A 474 9.23 26.80 -8.64
CA ILE A 474 8.51 28.07 -8.70
C ILE A 474 8.67 28.89 -7.40
N SER A 475 8.83 30.21 -7.53
CA SER A 475 8.88 31.08 -6.35
C SER A 475 7.55 31.07 -5.60
N GLU A 476 7.60 31.32 -4.29
CA GLU A 476 6.40 31.38 -3.45
C GLU A 476 5.40 32.43 -3.97
N GLU A 477 5.90 33.61 -4.35
CA GLU A 477 5.11 34.70 -4.91
C GLU A 477 4.33 34.29 -6.16
N LYS A 478 5.03 33.70 -7.14
CA LYS A 478 4.40 33.22 -8.38
C LYS A 478 3.40 32.09 -8.10
N PHE A 479 3.78 31.14 -7.24
CA PHE A 479 2.90 30.06 -6.85
C PHE A 479 1.59 30.59 -6.25
N LEU A 480 1.68 31.53 -5.30
CA LEU A 480 0.51 32.13 -4.67
C LEU A 480 -0.37 32.87 -5.66
N ALA A 481 0.22 33.68 -6.54
CA ALA A 481 -0.50 34.43 -7.56
C ALA A 481 -1.32 33.49 -8.47
N TYR A 482 -0.69 32.45 -9.00
CA TYR A 482 -1.36 31.50 -9.89
C TYR A 482 -2.33 30.57 -9.16
N PHE A 483 -1.99 30.17 -7.92
CA PHE A 483 -2.83 29.33 -7.08
C PHE A 483 -4.17 29.99 -6.81
N TRP A 484 -4.17 31.22 -6.27
CA TRP A 484 -5.41 31.93 -5.92
C TRP A 484 -6.20 32.28 -7.17
N TRP A 485 -5.53 32.66 -8.26
CA TRP A 485 -6.19 32.88 -9.55
C TRP A 485 -6.99 31.66 -10.02
N CYS A 486 -6.43 30.45 -9.92
CA CYS A 486 -7.13 29.22 -10.28
C CYS A 486 -8.21 28.86 -9.25
N PHE A 487 -7.86 28.89 -7.97
CA PHE A 487 -8.70 28.43 -6.87
C PHE A 487 -9.98 29.24 -6.76
N GLU A 488 -9.89 30.57 -6.81
CA GLU A 488 -11.04 31.46 -6.68
C GLU A 488 -12.01 31.32 -7.85
N ARG A 489 -11.51 31.25 -9.09
CA ARG A 489 -12.33 31.06 -10.29
C ARG A 489 -13.08 29.73 -10.28
N LEU A 490 -12.37 28.65 -9.94
CA LEU A 490 -12.99 27.33 -9.82
C LEU A 490 -14.00 27.28 -8.68
N LYS A 491 -13.70 27.94 -7.55
CA LYS A 491 -14.60 27.99 -6.39
C LYS A 491 -15.86 28.80 -6.70
N GLU A 492 -15.72 29.96 -7.34
CA GLU A 492 -16.84 30.81 -7.74
C GLU A 492 -17.79 30.10 -8.71
N LYS A 493 -17.24 29.32 -9.66
CA LYS A 493 -18.03 28.55 -10.63
C LYS A 493 -18.38 27.13 -10.16
N SER A 494 -18.06 26.79 -8.91
CA SER A 494 -18.34 25.46 -8.38
C SER A 494 -19.83 25.27 -8.16
N THR A 495 -20.35 24.12 -8.56
CA THR A 495 -21.75 23.70 -8.40
C THR A 495 -21.80 22.22 -8.02
N ASP A 496 -23.00 21.71 -7.72
CA ASP A 496 -23.18 20.27 -7.47
C ASP A 496 -22.78 19.40 -8.69
N TYR A 497 -22.88 19.95 -9.90
CA TYR A 497 -22.51 19.26 -11.14
C TYR A 497 -21.02 19.42 -11.49
N ILE A 498 -20.45 20.60 -11.21
CA ILE A 498 -19.04 20.92 -11.45
C ILE A 498 -18.41 21.25 -10.08
N PRO A 499 -18.05 20.22 -9.28
CA PRO A 499 -17.47 20.45 -7.96
C PRO A 499 -16.03 20.95 -8.09
N MET A 500 -15.43 21.39 -6.98
CA MET A 500 -14.00 21.68 -6.94
C MET A 500 -13.16 20.48 -7.40
N PRO A 501 -12.12 20.69 -8.24
CA PRO A 501 -11.26 19.61 -8.68
C PRO A 501 -10.51 18.99 -7.50
N THR A 502 -10.38 17.66 -7.53
CA THR A 502 -9.57 16.93 -6.55
C THR A 502 -8.10 17.35 -6.63
N TYR A 503 -7.37 17.27 -5.51
CA TYR A 503 -5.97 17.68 -5.35
C TYR A 503 -5.07 17.56 -6.60
N PHE A 504 -4.91 16.35 -7.15
CA PHE A 504 -4.02 16.16 -8.31
C PHE A 504 -4.53 16.85 -9.59
N ARG A 505 -5.85 16.87 -9.81
CA ARG A 505 -6.46 17.56 -10.95
C ARG A 505 -6.25 19.07 -10.85
N PHE A 506 -6.46 19.64 -9.66
CA PHE A 506 -6.19 21.04 -9.42
C PHE A 506 -4.73 21.39 -9.70
N LEU A 507 -3.78 20.57 -9.24
CA LEU A 507 -2.36 20.79 -9.51
C LEU A 507 -2.01 20.71 -11.00
N ALA A 508 -2.61 19.81 -11.77
CA ALA A 508 -2.41 19.75 -13.21
C ALA A 508 -2.95 21.02 -13.91
N LEU A 509 -4.14 21.49 -13.53
CA LEU A 509 -4.71 22.75 -14.02
C LEU A 509 -3.81 23.94 -13.68
N LEU A 510 -3.28 23.97 -12.45
CA LEU A 510 -2.33 24.98 -12.01
C LEU A 510 -1.03 24.94 -12.83
N ALA A 511 -0.53 23.76 -13.19
CA ALA A 511 0.66 23.62 -14.04
C ALA A 511 0.44 24.26 -15.41
N PHE A 512 -0.70 23.98 -16.06
CA PHE A 512 -1.05 24.60 -17.34
C PHE A 512 -1.13 26.12 -17.22
N LYS A 513 -1.76 26.63 -16.15
CA LYS A 513 -1.81 28.08 -15.89
C LYS A 513 -0.42 28.69 -15.73
N ILE A 514 0.44 28.08 -14.92
CA ILE A 514 1.81 28.55 -14.68
C ILE A 514 2.57 28.60 -16.00
N PHE A 515 2.60 27.50 -16.75
CA PHE A 515 3.39 27.40 -17.99
C PHE A 515 2.87 28.34 -19.09
N ALA A 516 1.56 28.52 -19.19
CA ALA A 516 0.96 29.48 -20.10
C ALA A 516 1.31 30.93 -19.74
N ALA A 517 1.14 31.30 -18.47
CA ALA A 517 1.41 32.67 -18.01
C ALA A 517 2.90 33.02 -18.09
N GLU A 518 3.76 32.05 -17.78
CA GLU A 518 5.20 32.19 -17.86
C GLU A 518 5.74 32.06 -19.29
N GLN A 519 4.90 31.74 -20.29
CA GLN A 519 5.28 31.62 -21.70
C GLN A 519 6.48 30.69 -21.92
N VAL A 520 6.38 29.47 -21.40
CA VAL A 520 7.43 28.45 -21.63
C VAL A 520 7.41 28.01 -23.09
N ASP A 521 8.59 27.79 -23.67
CA ASP A 521 8.73 27.26 -25.03
C ASP A 521 8.36 25.78 -25.08
N VAL A 522 8.65 25.04 -24.01
CA VAL A 522 8.33 23.63 -23.85
C VAL A 522 7.77 23.33 -22.47
N ALA A 523 6.70 22.54 -22.42
CA ALA A 523 6.17 22.00 -21.17
C ALA A 523 6.34 20.48 -21.13
N ILE A 524 7.06 19.99 -20.12
CA ILE A 524 7.31 18.57 -19.87
C ILE A 524 6.37 18.11 -18.76
N LEU A 525 5.45 17.20 -19.08
CA LEU A 525 4.40 16.75 -18.17
C LEU A 525 4.62 15.30 -17.76
N GLU A 526 4.90 15.06 -16.47
CA GLU A 526 4.84 13.74 -15.88
C GLU A 526 3.40 13.35 -15.56
N VAL A 527 2.97 12.18 -16.04
CA VAL A 527 1.70 11.56 -15.65
C VAL A 527 1.72 11.15 -14.19
N GLY A 528 0.67 11.49 -13.44
CA GLY A 528 0.54 11.10 -12.04
C GLY A 528 0.27 9.62 -11.85
N LEU A 529 -0.91 9.15 -12.27
CA LEU A 529 -1.33 7.76 -12.11
C LEU A 529 -2.08 7.23 -13.34
N GLY A 530 -1.66 6.07 -13.82
CA GLY A 530 -2.22 5.47 -15.03
C GLY A 530 -1.72 6.21 -16.27
N GLY A 531 -2.63 6.86 -16.98
CA GLY A 531 -2.37 7.64 -18.20
C GLY A 531 -3.68 8.06 -18.86
N LYS A 532 -4.49 7.08 -19.27
CA LYS A 532 -5.76 7.26 -19.99
C LYS A 532 -6.70 8.31 -19.38
N PHE A 533 -6.89 8.27 -18.06
CA PHE A 533 -7.77 9.18 -17.32
C PHE A 533 -7.01 10.09 -16.35
N ASP A 534 -5.70 10.27 -16.57
CA ASP A 534 -4.88 11.18 -15.77
C ASP A 534 -5.17 12.64 -16.13
N ALA A 535 -5.09 13.56 -15.17
CA ALA A 535 -5.41 14.97 -15.38
C ALA A 535 -4.56 15.65 -16.46
N THR A 536 -3.34 15.15 -16.67
CA THR A 536 -2.44 15.65 -17.73
C THR A 536 -2.86 15.22 -19.13
N ASN A 537 -3.73 14.20 -19.28
CA ASN A 537 -4.14 13.66 -20.57
C ASN A 537 -5.25 14.46 -21.28
N VAL A 538 -5.61 15.63 -20.74
CA VAL A 538 -6.46 16.63 -21.43
C VAL A 538 -5.77 17.20 -22.67
N VAL A 539 -4.44 17.12 -22.73
CA VAL A 539 -3.64 17.54 -23.88
C VAL A 539 -3.99 16.64 -25.07
N GLN A 540 -4.54 17.25 -26.13
CA GLN A 540 -4.99 16.50 -27.31
C GLN A 540 -3.87 16.25 -28.31
N ALA A 541 -2.93 17.20 -28.45
CA ALA A 541 -1.86 17.14 -29.44
C ALA A 541 -0.49 17.50 -28.81
N PRO A 542 0.07 16.65 -27.93
CA PRO A 542 1.45 16.81 -27.50
C PRO A 542 2.39 16.64 -28.71
N VAL A 543 3.59 17.22 -28.62
CA VAL A 543 4.60 17.12 -29.68
C VAL A 543 5.16 15.69 -29.77
N VAL A 544 5.32 15.03 -28.62
CA VAL A 544 5.80 13.64 -28.50
C VAL A 544 5.34 13.04 -27.17
N CYS A 545 5.00 11.74 -27.19
CA CYS A 545 4.67 10.96 -26.00
C CYS A 545 5.77 9.94 -25.68
N GLY A 546 6.13 9.79 -24.41
CA GLY A 546 7.13 8.83 -23.92
C GLY A 546 6.57 7.87 -22.87
N ILE A 547 6.86 6.58 -23.00
CA ILE A 547 6.60 5.57 -21.98
C ILE A 547 7.92 5.06 -21.39
N SER A 548 8.23 5.47 -20.17
CA SER A 548 9.37 4.94 -19.40
C SER A 548 9.10 3.51 -18.90
N SER A 549 10.05 2.91 -18.17
CA SER A 549 9.96 1.50 -17.76
C SER A 549 8.64 1.17 -17.04
N LEU A 550 8.03 0.06 -17.47
CA LEU A 550 6.81 -0.50 -16.93
C LEU A 550 7.10 -1.65 -15.97
N GLY A 551 6.29 -1.71 -14.93
CA GLY A 551 6.41 -2.70 -13.86
C GLY A 551 5.17 -2.72 -12.98
N TYR A 552 5.12 -3.69 -12.08
CA TYR A 552 4.01 -3.87 -11.16
C TYR A 552 3.96 -2.77 -10.11
N ASP A 553 3.00 -1.87 -10.25
CA ASP A 553 2.70 -0.85 -9.25
C ASP A 553 1.22 -0.44 -9.36
N HIS A 554 0.64 -0.01 -8.25
CA HIS A 554 -0.76 0.42 -8.19
C HIS A 554 -1.78 -0.59 -8.79
N MET A 555 -1.52 -1.89 -8.62
CA MET A 555 -2.31 -2.98 -9.22
C MET A 555 -3.81 -2.94 -8.85
N GLU A 556 -4.11 -2.46 -7.63
CA GLU A 556 -5.48 -2.22 -7.15
C GLU A 556 -6.29 -1.32 -8.10
N ILE A 557 -5.62 -0.36 -8.75
CA ILE A 557 -6.22 0.72 -9.56
C ILE A 557 -6.12 0.44 -11.06
N LEU A 558 -4.94 -0.03 -11.50
CA LEU A 558 -4.58 -0.15 -12.91
C LEU A 558 -4.80 -1.57 -13.47
N GLY A 559 -5.04 -2.56 -12.61
CA GLY A 559 -5.19 -3.96 -12.99
C GLY A 559 -4.02 -4.82 -12.50
N ASN A 560 -4.22 -6.14 -12.54
CA ASN A 560 -3.32 -7.11 -11.92
C ASN A 560 -2.29 -7.71 -12.90
N THR A 561 -2.17 -7.18 -14.11
CA THR A 561 -1.23 -7.68 -15.13
C THR A 561 -0.43 -6.53 -15.74
N LEU A 562 0.75 -6.82 -16.29
CA LEU A 562 1.57 -5.79 -16.94
C LEU A 562 0.88 -5.22 -18.17
N GLY A 563 0.13 -6.04 -18.92
CA GLY A 563 -0.66 -5.60 -20.07
C GLY A 563 -1.75 -4.60 -19.68
N ALA A 564 -2.44 -4.80 -18.55
CA ALA A 564 -3.43 -3.83 -18.06
C ALA A 564 -2.77 -2.49 -17.68
N ILE A 565 -1.62 -2.55 -16.98
CA ILE A 565 -0.83 -1.36 -16.61
C ILE A 565 -0.32 -0.64 -17.86
N ALA A 566 0.17 -1.38 -18.86
CA ALA A 566 0.63 -0.85 -20.14
C ALA A 566 -0.53 -0.19 -20.90
N GLY A 567 -1.70 -0.81 -20.95
CA GLY A 567 -2.89 -0.25 -21.62
C GLY A 567 -3.36 1.06 -21.01
N GLU A 568 -3.36 1.18 -19.67
CA GLU A 568 -3.67 2.45 -19.00
C GLU A 568 -2.64 3.54 -19.32
N LYS A 569 -1.35 3.19 -19.40
CA LYS A 569 -0.27 4.15 -19.68
C LYS A 569 -0.19 4.56 -21.14
N ALA A 570 -0.39 3.63 -22.06
CA ALA A 570 -0.52 3.88 -23.49
C ALA A 570 -1.72 4.77 -23.83
N GLY A 571 -2.64 4.99 -22.88
CA GLY A 571 -3.75 5.93 -23.04
C GLY A 571 -3.34 7.40 -23.26
N ILE A 572 -2.05 7.73 -23.10
CA ILE A 572 -1.52 9.05 -23.50
C ILE A 572 -1.11 9.14 -24.97
N PHE A 573 -1.06 8.02 -25.70
CA PHE A 573 -0.81 8.06 -27.14
C PHE A 573 -1.95 8.79 -27.86
N LYS A 574 -1.57 9.61 -28.84
CA LYS A 574 -2.49 10.41 -29.64
C LYS A 574 -2.19 10.17 -31.11
N SER A 575 -3.22 10.19 -31.95
CA SER A 575 -3.04 10.00 -33.39
C SER A 575 -2.11 11.07 -33.97
N ARG A 576 -1.23 10.69 -34.90
CA ARG A 576 -0.22 11.55 -35.56
C ARG A 576 0.85 12.15 -34.63
N VAL A 577 0.90 11.72 -33.37
CA VAL A 577 1.95 12.09 -32.41
C VAL A 577 2.94 10.93 -32.26
N PRO A 578 4.25 11.16 -32.41
CA PRO A 578 5.24 10.11 -32.19
C PRO A 578 5.17 9.53 -30.78
N ALA A 579 5.25 8.21 -30.69
CA ALA A 579 5.28 7.47 -29.44
C ALA A 579 6.66 6.83 -29.27
N LEU A 580 7.31 7.10 -28.14
CA LEU A 580 8.62 6.54 -27.80
C LEU A 580 8.49 5.66 -26.55
N THR A 581 9.22 4.55 -26.52
CA THR A 581 9.34 3.74 -25.30
C THR A 581 10.73 3.14 -25.15
N VAL A 582 11.06 2.70 -23.94
CA VAL A 582 12.29 1.97 -23.61
C VAL A 582 12.05 0.46 -23.68
N PRO A 583 13.07 -0.41 -23.55
CA PRO A 583 12.83 -1.85 -23.45
C PRO A 583 11.84 -2.18 -22.34
N GLN A 584 10.85 -3.00 -22.67
CA GLN A 584 9.77 -3.43 -21.76
C GLN A 584 9.71 -4.96 -21.69
N PRO A 585 9.09 -5.53 -20.64
CA PRO A 585 8.66 -6.92 -20.66
C PRO A 585 7.71 -7.19 -21.85
N ASP A 586 7.80 -8.38 -22.46
CA ASP A 586 7.06 -8.75 -23.67
C ASP A 586 5.53 -8.55 -23.56
N GLU A 587 4.95 -8.80 -22.38
CA GLU A 587 3.53 -8.56 -22.14
C GLU A 587 3.18 -7.08 -22.29
N ALA A 588 4.01 -6.19 -21.75
CA ALA A 588 3.79 -4.76 -21.82
C ALA A 588 4.08 -4.22 -23.22
N MET A 589 5.19 -4.64 -23.84
CA MET A 589 5.58 -4.19 -25.18
C MET A 589 4.50 -4.47 -26.22
N ARG A 590 3.94 -5.69 -26.21
CA ARG A 590 2.84 -6.06 -27.13
C ARG A 590 1.63 -5.14 -27.01
N VAL A 591 1.24 -4.75 -25.80
CA VAL A 591 0.12 -3.84 -25.58
C VAL A 591 0.45 -2.42 -26.05
N LEU A 592 1.69 -1.95 -25.87
CA LEU A 592 2.12 -0.66 -26.39
C LEU A 592 2.07 -0.64 -27.92
N GLU A 593 2.57 -1.69 -28.58
CA GLU A 593 2.55 -1.86 -30.03
C GLU A 593 1.11 -1.93 -30.58
N GLU A 594 0.25 -2.73 -29.95
CA GLU A 594 -1.16 -2.84 -30.32
C GLU A 594 -1.86 -1.48 -30.22
N LYS A 595 -1.61 -0.72 -29.14
CA LYS A 595 -2.21 0.61 -28.95
C LYS A 595 -1.69 1.64 -29.94
N ALA A 596 -0.40 1.60 -30.25
CA ALA A 596 0.21 2.46 -31.26
C ALA A 596 -0.36 2.15 -32.66
N SER A 597 -0.49 0.87 -33.01
CA SER A 597 -1.11 0.41 -34.26
C SER A 597 -2.58 0.83 -34.37
N GLN A 598 -3.37 0.71 -33.30
CA GLN A 598 -4.78 1.16 -33.27
C GLN A 598 -4.94 2.67 -33.53
N LEU A 599 -3.93 3.48 -33.20
CA LEU A 599 -3.93 4.92 -33.39
C LEU A 599 -3.21 5.37 -34.67
N ASP A 600 -2.71 4.41 -35.45
CA ASP A 600 -1.88 4.62 -36.65
C ASP A 600 -0.66 5.52 -36.35
N VAL A 601 0.05 5.20 -35.26
CA VAL A 601 1.29 5.88 -34.89
C VAL A 601 2.45 4.89 -34.76
N PRO A 602 3.64 5.22 -35.29
CA PRO A 602 4.81 4.38 -35.09
C PRO A 602 5.27 4.48 -33.63
N LEU A 603 5.46 3.33 -33.00
CA LEU A 603 6.11 3.22 -31.70
C LEU A 603 7.61 2.98 -31.91
N GLN A 604 8.45 3.90 -31.47
CA GLN A 604 9.89 3.75 -31.53
C GLN A 604 10.42 3.19 -30.22
N LEU A 605 11.14 2.06 -30.30
CA LEU A 605 11.93 1.53 -29.20
C LEU A 605 13.27 2.26 -29.11
N VAL A 606 13.50 2.92 -27.97
CA VAL A 606 14.70 3.69 -27.67
C VAL A 606 15.64 2.83 -26.84
N GLN A 607 16.88 2.69 -27.28
CA GLN A 607 17.91 1.95 -26.55
C GLN A 607 18.48 2.76 -25.38
N PRO A 608 18.99 2.10 -24.33
CA PRO A 608 19.72 2.79 -23.28
C PRO A 608 20.89 3.59 -23.84
N LEU A 609 21.20 4.73 -23.23
CA LEU A 609 22.37 5.53 -23.59
C LEU A 609 23.66 4.72 -23.38
N ASP A 610 24.49 4.63 -24.42
CA ASP A 610 25.85 4.10 -24.30
C ASP A 610 26.72 5.08 -23.50
N PRO A 611 27.28 4.67 -22.33
CA PRO A 611 28.13 5.52 -21.52
C PRO A 611 29.34 6.10 -22.26
N ASN A 612 29.83 5.43 -23.30
CA ASN A 612 30.96 5.90 -24.10
C ASN A 612 30.65 7.22 -24.83
N MET A 613 29.36 7.52 -25.09
CA MET A 613 28.94 8.77 -25.70
C MET A 613 29.08 10.00 -24.79
N LEU A 614 29.36 9.79 -23.50
CA LEU A 614 29.55 10.86 -22.50
C LEU A 614 31.02 11.26 -22.31
N ASN A 615 31.95 10.72 -23.11
CA ASN A 615 33.38 11.04 -23.04
C ASN A 615 33.98 10.89 -21.62
N GLY A 616 33.56 9.85 -20.89
CA GLY A 616 34.03 9.58 -19.52
C GLY A 616 33.33 10.38 -18.41
N ILE A 617 32.39 11.27 -18.76
CA ILE A 617 31.57 12.02 -17.79
C ILE A 617 30.41 11.14 -17.33
N LYS A 618 30.12 11.12 -16.02
CA LYS A 618 28.97 10.38 -15.47
C LYS A 618 27.69 11.21 -15.58
N LEU A 619 26.55 10.53 -15.70
CA LEU A 619 25.23 11.14 -15.59
C LEU A 619 25.06 11.89 -14.26
N GLY A 620 24.30 12.97 -14.25
CA GLY A 620 23.98 13.75 -13.05
C GLY A 620 23.14 12.98 -12.03
N LEU A 621 22.37 11.98 -12.50
CA LEU A 621 21.63 11.06 -11.64
C LEU A 621 22.36 9.71 -11.60
N ALA A 622 22.58 9.19 -10.39
CA ALA A 622 23.30 7.94 -10.19
C ALA A 622 22.40 6.70 -10.41
N GLY A 623 23.04 5.59 -10.80
CA GLY A 623 22.43 4.27 -10.99
C GLY A 623 22.31 3.84 -12.45
N GLU A 624 22.50 2.55 -12.73
CA GLU A 624 22.52 1.98 -14.09
C GLU A 624 21.21 2.19 -14.85
N HIS A 625 20.08 2.12 -14.17
CA HIS A 625 18.76 2.38 -14.73
C HIS A 625 18.62 3.81 -15.30
N GLN A 626 19.47 4.76 -14.90
CA GLN A 626 19.44 6.12 -15.44
C GLN A 626 19.88 6.22 -16.89
N TYR A 627 20.67 5.27 -17.41
CA TYR A 627 21.03 5.25 -18.84
C TYR A 627 19.81 4.93 -19.72
N VAL A 628 18.86 4.13 -19.22
CA VAL A 628 17.58 3.89 -19.89
C VAL A 628 16.73 5.18 -19.92
N ASN A 629 16.65 5.88 -18.79
CA ASN A 629 15.93 7.15 -18.68
C ASN A 629 16.56 8.27 -19.52
N ALA A 630 17.89 8.34 -19.55
CA ALA A 630 18.66 9.29 -20.34
C ALA A 630 18.48 9.03 -21.84
N GLY A 631 18.53 7.76 -22.27
CA GLY A 631 18.24 7.39 -23.66
C GLY A 631 16.85 7.87 -24.11
N LEU A 632 15.82 7.63 -23.30
CA LEU A 632 14.47 8.13 -23.58
C LEU A 632 14.42 9.66 -23.60
N ALA A 633 15.09 10.34 -22.67
CA ALA A 633 15.13 11.80 -22.62
C ALA A 633 15.79 12.41 -23.86
N ILE A 634 16.91 11.85 -24.33
CA ILE A 634 17.57 12.25 -25.58
C ILE A 634 16.58 12.14 -26.75
N ALA A 635 15.92 10.99 -26.89
CA ALA A 635 14.99 10.77 -27.99
C ALA A 635 13.76 11.70 -27.93
N LEU A 636 13.23 11.99 -26.74
CA LEU A 636 12.16 12.95 -26.53
C LEU A 636 12.60 14.37 -26.92
N SER A 637 13.77 14.82 -26.44
CA SER A 637 14.32 16.14 -26.77
C SER A 637 14.61 16.28 -28.26
N SER A 638 15.25 15.28 -28.89
CA SER A 638 15.53 15.29 -30.33
C SER A 638 14.25 15.35 -31.16
N THR A 639 13.24 14.54 -30.82
CA THR A 639 11.95 14.53 -31.53
C THR A 639 11.23 15.87 -31.39
N TRP A 640 11.26 16.46 -30.19
CA TRP A 640 10.66 17.77 -29.95
C TRP A 640 11.35 18.87 -30.75
N LEU A 641 12.69 18.91 -30.75
CA LEU A 641 13.47 19.89 -31.52
C LEU A 641 13.21 19.76 -33.02
N GLN A 642 13.18 18.54 -33.55
CA GLN A 642 12.90 18.27 -34.96
C GLN A 642 11.50 18.77 -35.37
N ARG A 643 10.46 18.39 -34.59
CA ARG A 643 9.06 18.73 -34.92
C ARG A 643 8.73 20.20 -34.71
N THR A 644 9.55 20.92 -33.95
CA THR A 644 9.37 22.35 -33.70
C THR A 644 10.26 23.22 -34.59
N GLY A 645 11.06 22.62 -35.49
CA GLY A 645 11.87 23.33 -36.48
C GLY A 645 13.24 23.81 -35.99
N HIS A 646 13.77 23.24 -34.90
CA HIS A 646 15.01 23.68 -34.24
C HIS A 646 16.18 22.70 -34.36
N LEU A 647 16.02 21.59 -35.09
CA LEU A 647 17.09 20.59 -35.27
C LEU A 647 17.48 20.46 -36.75
N GLU A 648 18.70 20.88 -37.09
CA GLU A 648 19.43 20.47 -38.30
C GLU A 648 20.49 19.43 -37.90
N TYR A 649 20.07 18.22 -37.54
CA TYR A 649 21.00 17.17 -37.11
C TYR A 649 21.28 16.20 -38.26
N PRO A 650 22.54 15.92 -38.62
CA PRO A 650 22.87 14.79 -39.47
C PRO A 650 22.59 13.48 -38.72
N GLU A 651 21.90 12.52 -39.34
CA GLU A 651 21.48 11.24 -38.74
C GLU A 651 22.63 10.33 -38.24
N HIS A 652 23.91 10.76 -38.34
CA HIS A 652 25.08 9.91 -38.13
C HIS A 652 26.27 10.62 -37.46
N THR A 653 26.12 11.16 -36.24
CA THR A 653 27.28 11.54 -35.42
C THR A 653 27.54 10.51 -34.32
N THR A 654 28.79 10.08 -34.18
CA THR A 654 29.24 9.13 -33.14
C THR A 654 29.24 9.73 -31.72
N SER A 655 28.97 11.02 -31.57
CA SER A 655 28.94 11.74 -30.29
C SER A 655 27.65 12.53 -30.11
N LEU A 656 27.19 12.66 -28.86
CA LEU A 656 26.08 13.54 -28.50
C LEU A 656 26.49 15.02 -28.63
N PRO A 657 25.54 15.92 -28.96
CA PRO A 657 25.83 17.36 -28.97
C PRO A 657 26.18 17.85 -27.56
N GLU A 658 27.01 18.89 -27.47
CA GLU A 658 27.53 19.40 -26.19
C GLU A 658 26.40 19.82 -25.24
N GLN A 659 25.32 20.41 -25.77
CA GLN A 659 24.15 20.82 -24.99
C GLN A 659 23.46 19.61 -24.34
N PHE A 660 23.41 18.46 -25.03
CA PHE A 660 22.83 17.23 -24.50
C PHE A 660 23.72 16.63 -23.42
N ILE A 661 25.05 16.60 -23.63
CA ILE A 661 26.00 16.14 -22.62
C ILE A 661 25.89 17.00 -21.36
N LYS A 662 25.84 18.34 -21.50
CA LYS A 662 25.60 19.25 -20.35
C LYS A 662 24.28 18.92 -19.65
N GLY A 663 23.19 18.82 -20.41
CA GLY A 663 21.85 18.49 -19.89
C GLY A 663 21.69 17.08 -19.31
N LEU A 664 22.66 16.19 -19.46
CA LEU A 664 22.65 14.83 -18.88
C LEU A 664 23.56 14.67 -17.66
N THR A 665 24.47 15.62 -17.42
CA THR A 665 25.57 15.48 -16.46
C THR A 665 25.35 16.35 -15.22
N ALA A 666 26.37 17.02 -14.69
CA ALA A 666 26.37 17.59 -13.34
C ALA A 666 25.28 18.65 -13.05
N THR A 667 24.60 19.17 -14.06
CA THR A 667 23.52 20.15 -13.92
C THR A 667 22.18 19.54 -13.54
N VAL A 668 22.05 18.21 -13.61
CA VAL A 668 20.80 17.49 -13.34
C VAL A 668 20.78 17.05 -11.89
N SER A 669 19.72 17.43 -11.16
CA SER A 669 19.47 16.90 -9.83
C SER A 669 17.99 16.59 -9.63
N LEU A 670 17.72 15.47 -8.96
CA LEU A 670 16.39 15.08 -8.56
C LEU A 670 16.45 14.58 -7.12
N GLN A 671 15.77 15.29 -6.22
CA GLN A 671 15.82 14.97 -4.79
C GLN A 671 15.23 13.59 -4.52
N GLY A 672 15.80 12.88 -3.53
CA GLY A 672 15.34 11.56 -3.07
C GLY A 672 15.50 10.42 -4.07
N ARG A 673 16.38 10.57 -5.07
CA ARG A 673 16.78 9.54 -6.04
C ARG A 673 18.28 9.39 -6.01
N ALA A 674 18.76 8.27 -5.45
CA ALA A 674 20.19 7.98 -5.36
C ALA A 674 21.02 9.19 -4.85
N GLN A 675 20.48 9.91 -3.86
CA GLN A 675 21.01 11.19 -3.42
C GLN A 675 21.88 11.02 -2.19
N ILE A 676 23.10 11.57 -2.22
CA ILE A 676 24.04 11.52 -1.10
C ILE A 676 24.07 12.89 -0.43
N VAL A 677 23.83 12.94 0.88
CA VAL A 677 23.78 14.19 1.66
C VAL A 677 24.57 14.01 2.96
N PRO A 678 25.75 14.64 3.07
CA PRO A 678 26.47 14.73 4.35
C PRO A 678 25.69 15.57 5.37
N ASP A 679 25.68 15.16 6.63
CA ASP A 679 25.03 15.92 7.70
C ASP A 679 25.89 17.12 8.12
N ARG A 680 25.41 18.33 7.84
CA ARG A 680 26.12 19.57 8.16
C ARG A 680 26.00 20.00 9.63
N PHE A 681 25.15 19.34 10.42
CA PHE A 681 24.89 19.71 11.82
C PHE A 681 25.82 19.00 12.82
N ILE A 682 26.76 18.20 12.33
CA ILE A 682 27.83 17.65 13.14
C ILE A 682 29.02 18.62 13.05
N ASN A 683 29.31 19.29 14.17
CA ASN A 683 30.53 20.11 14.34
C ASN A 683 31.77 19.21 14.46
N SER A 684 32.02 18.36 13.46
CA SER A 684 33.24 17.56 13.36
C SER A 684 34.23 18.24 12.41
N GLU A 685 35.52 17.99 12.62
CA GLU A 685 36.61 18.41 11.74
C GLU A 685 36.49 17.82 10.32
N SER A 686 35.66 16.79 10.14
CA SER A 686 35.36 16.13 8.86
C SER A 686 33.85 16.11 8.57
N PRO A 687 33.36 16.75 7.50
CA PRO A 687 31.94 16.71 7.11
C PRO A 687 31.47 15.33 6.61
N GLU A 688 32.35 14.32 6.53
CA GLU A 688 32.06 12.98 6.02
C GLU A 688 31.76 11.95 7.13
N ASP A 689 31.62 12.38 8.38
CA ASP A 689 31.49 11.46 9.51
C ASP A 689 30.08 10.88 9.65
N LEU A 690 29.05 11.58 9.14
CA LEU A 690 27.69 11.08 8.96
C LEU A 690 27.18 11.45 7.58
N VAL A 691 26.91 10.45 6.76
CA VAL A 691 26.43 10.63 5.39
C VAL A 691 25.13 9.87 5.18
N PHE A 692 24.09 10.57 4.71
CA PHE A 692 22.81 10.00 4.37
C PHE A 692 22.73 9.67 2.87
N TYR A 693 22.33 8.44 2.58
CA TYR A 693 22.09 7.92 1.23
C TYR A 693 20.58 7.78 1.07
N LEU A 694 19.96 8.63 0.26
CA LEU A 694 18.52 8.82 0.21
C LEU A 694 17.96 8.30 -1.11
N ASP A 695 17.08 7.31 -1.04
CA ASP A 695 16.36 6.82 -2.22
C ASP A 695 14.93 6.37 -1.87
N GLY A 696 13.95 6.90 -2.59
CA GLY A 696 12.53 6.60 -2.37
C GLY A 696 12.04 5.25 -2.90
N ALA A 697 12.87 4.22 -3.02
CA ALA A 697 12.49 2.86 -3.42
C ALA A 697 11.42 2.26 -2.49
N HIS A 698 10.45 1.55 -3.08
CA HIS A 698 9.28 1.03 -2.35
C HIS A 698 8.55 -0.12 -3.07
N SER A 699 9.17 -0.72 -4.08
CA SER A 699 8.80 -2.01 -4.71
C SER A 699 10.02 -2.94 -4.72
N PRO A 700 9.84 -4.26 -4.78
CA PRO A 700 10.97 -5.21 -4.75
C PRO A 700 12.08 -4.90 -5.75
N GLU A 701 11.72 -4.56 -6.99
CA GLU A 701 12.66 -4.24 -8.07
C GLU A 701 13.42 -2.94 -7.78
N SER A 702 12.72 -1.92 -7.28
CA SER A 702 13.38 -0.66 -6.88
C SER A 702 14.28 -0.82 -5.66
N MET A 703 13.97 -1.74 -4.74
CA MET A 703 14.82 -2.04 -3.58
C MET A 703 16.13 -2.69 -4.01
N GLU A 704 16.09 -3.58 -5.01
CA GLU A 704 17.30 -4.17 -5.59
C GLU A 704 18.19 -3.10 -6.26
N ILE A 705 17.59 -2.23 -7.07
CA ILE A 705 18.32 -1.12 -7.73
C ILE A 705 18.92 -0.17 -6.69
N CYS A 706 18.15 0.19 -5.66
CA CYS A 706 18.58 1.01 -4.53
C CYS A 706 19.78 0.38 -3.80
N ALA A 707 19.71 -0.93 -3.51
CA ALA A 707 20.79 -1.68 -2.88
C ALA A 707 22.07 -1.68 -3.72
N ARG A 708 21.98 -1.95 -5.04
CA ARG A 708 23.15 -1.91 -5.92
C ARG A 708 23.82 -0.54 -5.93
N TRP A 709 23.02 0.53 -6.10
CA TRP A 709 23.54 1.90 -6.06
C TRP A 709 24.22 2.21 -4.72
N PHE A 710 23.56 1.88 -3.60
CA PHE A 710 24.11 2.10 -2.27
C PHE A 710 25.44 1.35 -2.11
N SER A 711 25.48 0.06 -2.46
CA SER A 711 26.68 -0.76 -2.37
C SER A 711 27.84 -0.23 -3.19
N LEU A 712 27.60 0.28 -4.39
CA LEU A 712 28.65 0.90 -5.22
C LEU A 712 29.11 2.25 -4.67
N SER A 713 28.22 2.98 -3.98
CA SER A 713 28.51 4.33 -3.48
C SER A 713 29.26 4.35 -2.15
N VAL A 714 29.18 3.28 -1.35
CA VAL A 714 29.83 3.19 -0.05
C VAL A 714 31.25 2.62 -0.07
N GLN A 715 31.72 2.09 -1.21
CA GLN A 715 33.08 1.53 -1.33
C GLN A 715 34.15 2.63 -1.23
N PRO A 716 35.30 2.36 -0.57
CA PRO A 716 36.38 3.34 -0.46
C PRO A 716 36.98 3.65 -1.84
N PRO A 717 37.34 4.92 -2.11
CA PRO A 717 37.99 5.30 -3.36
C PRO A 717 39.36 4.59 -3.48
N GLY A 718 39.43 3.55 -4.32
CA GLY A 718 40.65 2.75 -4.53
C GLY A 718 40.43 1.31 -5.02
N THR A 719 39.22 0.75 -4.89
CA THR A 719 38.89 -0.60 -5.40
C THR A 719 38.39 -0.60 -6.86
N SER A 720 38.19 0.56 -7.48
CA SER A 720 37.91 0.68 -8.92
C SER A 720 39.19 0.53 -9.74
N GLY A 721 39.69 -0.70 -9.78
CA GLY A 721 40.95 -1.10 -10.42
C GLY A 721 40.89 -2.52 -10.99
N SER A 722 39.78 -2.93 -11.59
CA SER A 722 39.78 -3.93 -12.66
C SER A 722 38.55 -3.75 -13.53
N SER A 723 38.79 -3.37 -14.77
CA SER A 723 37.84 -3.44 -15.88
C SER A 723 37.46 -4.91 -16.10
N HIS A 724 36.27 -5.31 -15.65
CA HIS A 724 35.57 -6.45 -16.24
C HIS A 724 34.30 -5.91 -16.91
N ASP A 725 34.45 -5.61 -18.20
CA ASP A 725 33.38 -5.49 -19.17
C ASP A 725 32.54 -6.78 -19.20
N PRO A 726 31.20 -6.70 -19.13
CA PRO A 726 30.33 -7.74 -19.66
C PRO A 726 29.81 -7.30 -21.03
N VAL A 727 30.71 -7.03 -21.98
CA VAL A 727 30.36 -6.91 -23.40
C VAL A 727 31.33 -7.76 -24.22
N GLN A 728 31.11 -9.07 -24.23
CA GLN A 728 31.59 -9.91 -25.32
C GLN A 728 30.39 -10.48 -26.08
N ARG A 729 30.14 -9.87 -27.24
CA ARG A 729 29.37 -10.46 -28.33
C ARG A 729 30.18 -11.64 -28.87
N HIS A 730 29.57 -12.82 -28.94
CA HIS A 730 30.01 -13.87 -29.86
C HIS A 730 28.92 -14.15 -30.91
N PRO A 731 29.33 -14.51 -32.15
CA PRO A 731 28.49 -14.40 -33.33
C PRO A 731 27.51 -15.57 -33.45
N VAL A 732 26.36 -15.28 -34.06
CA VAL A 732 25.37 -16.27 -34.48
C VAL A 732 25.90 -17.06 -35.66
N GLU A 733 26.18 -18.36 -35.47
CA GLU A 733 26.22 -19.34 -36.56
C GLU A 733 24.96 -20.22 -36.53
N LYS A 734 24.35 -20.37 -37.71
CA LYS A 734 23.18 -21.20 -38.01
C LYS A 734 23.55 -22.68 -37.98
N VAL A 735 22.66 -23.53 -37.43
CA VAL A 735 22.23 -24.91 -37.79
C VAL A 735 21.50 -25.42 -36.54
N GLY A 736 20.36 -26.13 -36.51
CA GLY A 736 19.48 -26.79 -37.45
C GLY A 736 18.38 -27.48 -36.60
N LYS A 737 17.25 -27.80 -37.21
CA LYS A 737 16.07 -28.42 -36.57
C LYS A 737 16.42 -29.68 -35.78
N ASN A 738 15.91 -29.81 -34.55
CA ASN A 738 15.09 -30.93 -34.09
C ASN A 738 14.52 -30.69 -32.69
N SER A 739 13.34 -31.26 -32.47
CA SER A 739 12.44 -31.14 -31.34
C SER A 739 12.90 -31.90 -30.09
N GLU A 740 12.33 -31.47 -28.95
CA GLU A 740 12.29 -32.08 -27.61
C GLU A 740 13.44 -31.74 -26.64
N GLN A 741 13.03 -31.36 -25.42
CA GLN A 741 13.80 -31.05 -24.21
C GLN A 741 14.47 -29.66 -24.12
N VAL A 742 13.73 -28.68 -23.58
CA VAL A 742 14.33 -27.52 -22.89
C VAL A 742 13.53 -27.24 -21.61
N ASP A 743 13.78 -28.02 -20.57
CA ASP A 743 13.43 -27.71 -19.19
C ASP A 743 14.45 -28.41 -18.30
N ALA A 744 15.51 -27.68 -17.92
CA ALA A 744 16.40 -27.89 -16.76
C ALA A 744 17.81 -27.33 -17.03
N LEU A 745 18.03 -26.01 -16.87
CA LEU A 745 19.38 -25.45 -16.73
C LEU A 745 19.36 -24.09 -15.98
N PHE A 746 18.69 -24.03 -14.83
CA PHE A 746 18.89 -22.97 -13.83
C PHE A 746 18.75 -23.55 -12.43
N TYR A 747 19.69 -24.39 -12.00
CA TYR A 747 20.02 -24.64 -10.59
C TYR A 747 21.23 -25.57 -10.56
N LYS A 748 22.43 -25.02 -10.31
CA LYS A 748 23.51 -25.77 -9.68
C LYS A 748 24.14 -24.89 -8.59
N PRO A 749 24.37 -25.43 -7.37
CA PRO A 749 24.97 -24.69 -6.27
C PRO A 749 26.49 -24.64 -6.45
N TRP A 750 27.07 -23.44 -6.45
CA TRP A 750 28.52 -23.27 -6.44
C TRP A 750 29.04 -23.32 -5.01
N ARG A 751 29.64 -24.45 -4.63
CA ARG A 751 30.62 -24.56 -3.55
C ARG A 751 31.96 -24.95 -4.19
N SER A 752 32.88 -24.00 -4.31
CA SER A 752 34.33 -24.24 -4.14
C SER A 752 35.10 -22.93 -4.13
N SER A 753 35.75 -22.68 -2.99
CA SER A 753 37.06 -22.05 -2.80
C SER A 753 37.50 -20.96 -3.79
N PHE A 754 37.23 -19.70 -3.47
CA PHE A 754 38.12 -18.59 -3.80
C PHE A 754 38.38 -17.79 -2.53
N SER A 755 39.54 -18.03 -1.93
CA SER A 755 40.16 -17.17 -0.93
C SER A 755 40.62 -15.91 -1.67
N LEU A 756 39.89 -14.81 -1.53
CA LEU A 756 40.42 -13.48 -1.81
C LEU A 756 40.57 -12.78 -0.47
N ALA A 757 41.82 -12.71 -0.01
CA ALA A 757 42.23 -11.93 1.14
C ALA A 757 41.97 -10.44 0.87
N VAL A 758 40.73 -10.00 1.08
CA VAL A 758 40.46 -8.59 1.35
C VAL A 758 41.01 -8.36 2.75
N THR A 759 42.13 -7.66 2.83
CA THR A 759 42.78 -7.29 4.08
C THR A 759 41.75 -6.68 5.06
N GLU A 760 41.45 -7.38 6.15
CA GLU A 760 40.51 -7.01 7.22
C GLU A 760 40.72 -5.61 7.81
N LYS A 761 41.88 -4.97 7.56
CA LYS A 761 42.27 -3.69 8.14
C LYS A 761 41.43 -2.45 7.74
N ASN A 762 40.55 -2.53 6.74
CA ASN A 762 39.77 -1.36 6.27
C ASN A 762 38.26 -1.40 6.59
N LEU A 763 37.71 -2.54 7.05
CA LEU A 763 36.26 -2.63 7.35
C LEU A 763 35.87 -1.89 8.64
N ASP A 764 36.79 -1.77 9.61
CA ASP A 764 36.51 -1.17 10.93
C ASP A 764 36.29 0.36 10.90
N LYS A 765 36.48 1.01 9.75
CA LYS A 765 36.36 2.47 9.62
C LYS A 765 34.95 2.95 9.22
N TYR A 766 34.10 2.08 8.66
CA TYR A 766 32.79 2.47 8.12
C TYR A 766 31.68 1.61 8.70
N LEU A 767 30.58 2.25 9.09
CA LEU A 767 29.42 1.57 9.67
C LEU A 767 28.18 1.88 8.84
N GLN A 768 27.64 0.85 8.18
CA GLN A 768 26.41 0.97 7.40
C GLN A 768 25.18 0.77 8.29
N ILE A 769 24.29 1.75 8.27
CA ILE A 769 23.00 1.76 9.00
C ILE A 769 21.87 1.82 8.00
N LEU A 770 20.80 1.08 8.25
CA LEU A 770 19.54 1.22 7.54
C LEU A 770 18.59 2.09 8.37
N LEU A 771 18.01 3.14 7.78
CA LEU A 771 16.87 3.87 8.31
C LEU A 771 15.68 3.58 7.38
N PHE A 772 14.70 2.83 7.89
CA PHE A 772 13.65 2.25 7.06
C PHE A 772 12.25 2.48 7.60
N ASN A 773 11.34 2.79 6.69
CA ASN A 773 9.90 2.70 6.90
C ASN A 773 9.21 2.48 5.56
N CYS A 774 8.11 1.74 5.54
CA CYS A 774 7.26 1.62 4.36
C CYS A 774 5.79 1.82 4.73
N MET A 775 4.96 2.19 3.76
CA MET A 775 3.51 2.28 3.99
C MET A 775 2.92 0.88 4.24
N SER A 776 1.84 0.79 5.02
CA SER A 776 1.16 -0.48 5.36
C SER A 776 0.59 -1.24 4.17
N VAL A 777 0.40 -0.58 3.02
CA VAL A 777 -0.01 -1.21 1.74
C VAL A 777 1.15 -1.92 1.03
N ARG A 778 2.37 -1.80 1.54
CA ARG A 778 3.56 -2.50 1.03
C ARG A 778 3.90 -3.64 1.97
N ASP A 779 4.39 -4.73 1.40
CA ASP A 779 4.79 -5.89 2.17
C ASP A 779 6.29 -5.82 2.52
N PRO A 780 6.65 -5.56 3.79
CA PRO A 780 8.05 -5.52 4.21
C PRO A 780 8.75 -6.88 4.06
N GLN A 781 8.02 -8.00 4.03
CA GLN A 781 8.58 -9.34 3.78
C GLN A 781 9.08 -9.50 2.34
N LEU A 782 8.63 -8.67 1.41
CA LEU A 782 9.16 -8.64 0.04
C LEU A 782 10.25 -7.57 -0.13
N LEU A 783 10.19 -6.47 0.61
CA LEU A 783 11.13 -5.35 0.44
C LEU A 783 12.48 -5.61 1.13
N LEU A 784 12.48 -5.96 2.42
CA LEU A 784 13.69 -6.08 3.22
C LEU A 784 14.62 -7.21 2.74
N PRO A 785 14.13 -8.42 2.40
CA PRO A 785 15.01 -9.49 1.92
C PRO A 785 15.72 -9.16 0.61
N ASN A 786 15.02 -8.52 -0.34
CA ASN A 786 15.63 -8.12 -1.62
C ASN A 786 16.73 -7.06 -1.42
N LEU A 787 16.49 -6.08 -0.55
CA LEU A 787 17.50 -5.09 -0.16
C LEU A 787 18.73 -5.77 0.46
N MET A 788 18.52 -6.58 1.50
CA MET A 788 19.60 -7.20 2.27
C MET A 788 20.41 -8.18 1.41
N LYS A 789 19.75 -9.06 0.64
CA LYS A 789 20.40 -10.03 -0.23
C LYS A 789 21.28 -9.34 -1.28
N THR A 790 20.77 -8.26 -1.88
CA THR A 790 21.50 -7.51 -2.90
C THR A 790 22.71 -6.80 -2.30
N CYS A 791 22.55 -6.10 -1.16
CA CYS A 791 23.69 -5.50 -0.46
C CYS A 791 24.75 -6.53 -0.09
N ALA A 792 24.34 -7.68 0.47
CA ALA A 792 25.23 -8.76 0.87
C ALA A 792 26.00 -9.35 -0.32
N SER A 793 25.35 -9.51 -1.48
CA SER A 793 26.02 -9.97 -2.70
C SER A 793 27.09 -9.00 -3.23
N HIS A 794 27.07 -7.74 -2.79
CA HIS A 794 28.07 -6.71 -3.09
C HIS A 794 28.97 -6.40 -1.89
N GLY A 795 29.00 -7.26 -0.87
CA GLY A 795 29.88 -7.13 0.30
C GLY A 795 29.47 -6.06 1.31
N VAL A 796 28.23 -5.56 1.25
CA VAL A 796 27.72 -4.54 2.19
C VAL A 796 26.73 -5.15 3.17
N TYR A 797 27.01 -4.97 4.46
CA TYR A 797 26.21 -5.51 5.55
C TYR A 797 25.79 -4.41 6.51
N PHE A 798 24.49 -4.31 6.81
CA PHE A 798 23.99 -3.34 7.77
C PHE A 798 24.30 -3.80 9.19
N LYS A 799 24.98 -2.95 9.97
CA LYS A 799 25.23 -3.22 11.39
C LYS A 799 23.95 -3.06 12.21
N LYS A 800 23.13 -2.05 11.86
CA LYS A 800 21.90 -1.73 12.60
C LYS A 800 20.81 -1.21 11.67
N ALA A 801 19.56 -1.58 11.94
CA ALA A 801 18.38 -0.99 11.31
C ALA A 801 17.56 -0.15 12.29
N LEU A 802 17.18 1.06 11.88
CA LEU A 802 16.39 2.01 12.63
C LEU A 802 15.00 2.11 11.99
N PHE A 803 13.96 1.91 12.80
CA PHE A 803 12.57 2.01 12.37
C PHE A 803 11.90 3.20 13.04
N VAL A 804 11.31 4.07 12.23
CA VAL A 804 10.70 5.34 12.65
C VAL A 804 9.30 5.49 12.04
N PRO A 805 8.35 6.15 12.74
CA PRO A 805 7.09 6.55 12.15
C PRO A 805 7.31 7.68 11.13
N ASN A 806 6.39 7.80 10.14
CA ASN A 806 6.40 8.94 9.22
C ASN A 806 5.93 10.19 9.98
N THR A 807 6.56 11.34 9.70
CA THR A 807 6.12 12.63 10.22
C THR A 807 5.10 13.27 9.27
N SER A 808 5.31 13.10 7.96
CA SER A 808 4.39 13.59 6.93
C SER A 808 3.13 12.70 6.82
N VAL A 809 1.95 13.34 6.78
CA VAL A 809 0.64 12.71 6.62
C VAL A 809 0.07 12.91 5.22
N TYR A 810 -0.64 11.93 4.67
CA TYR A 810 -1.12 11.94 3.27
C TYR A 810 -2.33 12.87 3.01
N TYR A 811 -2.90 13.48 4.04
CA TYR A 811 -4.10 14.31 3.96
C TYR A 811 -3.85 15.81 4.21
N LYS A 812 -2.60 16.22 4.45
CA LYS A 812 -2.22 17.62 4.68
C LYS A 812 -0.98 17.97 3.88
N VAL A 813 -0.99 19.16 3.28
CA VAL A 813 0.14 19.77 2.58
C VAL A 813 0.72 20.85 3.50
N GLY A 814 2.04 20.87 3.71
CA GLY A 814 2.71 21.84 4.60
C GLY A 814 3.21 21.27 5.93
N SER A 815 4.14 21.99 6.58
CA SER A 815 5.08 21.45 7.58
C SER A 815 4.95 22.01 9.01
N HIS A 816 3.79 22.50 9.45
CA HIS A 816 3.61 23.04 10.81
C HIS A 816 2.56 22.30 11.66
N SER A 817 2.48 20.98 11.56
CA SER A 817 1.94 20.19 12.67
C SER A 817 3.09 19.52 13.41
N LEU A 818 3.58 20.15 14.47
CA LEU A 818 4.12 19.35 15.59
C LEU A 818 3.01 18.34 15.96
N PRO A 819 3.32 17.05 16.13
CA PRO A 819 2.36 16.15 16.72
C PRO A 819 1.91 16.77 18.05
N PRO A 820 0.60 16.75 18.39
CA PRO A 820 0.13 17.28 19.66
C PRO A 820 0.94 16.62 20.77
N THR A 821 1.49 17.45 21.65
CA THR A 821 2.52 17.15 22.65
C THR A 821 2.10 16.15 23.73
N ASP A 822 1.01 15.39 23.57
CA ASP A 822 0.42 14.59 24.64
C ASP A 822 -0.30 13.29 24.20
N SER A 823 -0.01 12.74 23.01
CA SER A 823 -0.58 11.44 22.61
C SER A 823 0.53 10.42 22.33
N GLN A 824 0.49 9.26 23.01
CA GLN A 824 1.38 8.13 22.74
C GLN A 824 1.38 7.80 21.25
N VAL A 825 2.53 7.96 20.60
CA VAL A 825 2.71 7.59 19.19
C VAL A 825 2.54 6.07 19.07
N ASP A 826 1.59 5.61 18.25
CA ASP A 826 1.41 4.19 17.98
C ASP A 826 2.58 3.67 17.12
N LEU A 827 3.49 2.92 17.75
CA LEU A 827 4.67 2.33 17.11
C LEU A 827 4.46 0.88 16.70
N SER A 828 3.22 0.36 16.73
CA SER A 828 2.93 -1.03 16.39
C SER A 828 3.45 -1.43 15.01
N TRP A 829 3.36 -0.52 14.02
CA TRP A 829 3.92 -0.75 12.70
C TRP A 829 5.45 -0.82 12.71
N GLN A 830 6.12 0.10 13.41
CA GLN A 830 7.58 0.09 13.52
C GLN A 830 8.08 -1.18 14.22
N PHE A 831 7.38 -1.65 15.25
CA PHE A 831 7.68 -2.95 15.88
C PHE A 831 7.44 -4.13 14.95
N ALA A 832 6.42 -4.07 14.08
CA ALA A 832 6.22 -5.10 13.06
C ALA A 832 7.39 -5.15 12.07
N LEU A 833 7.85 -3.99 11.59
CA LEU A 833 9.03 -3.88 10.72
C LEU A 833 10.30 -4.41 11.41
N GLN A 834 10.52 -4.03 12.66
CA GLN A 834 11.63 -4.52 13.48
C GLN A 834 11.62 -6.05 13.56
N LYS A 835 10.45 -6.65 13.78
CA LYS A 835 10.33 -8.11 13.85
C LYS A 835 10.65 -8.81 12.53
N VAL A 836 10.25 -8.23 11.39
CA VAL A 836 10.64 -8.76 10.07
C VAL A 836 12.16 -8.76 9.94
N TRP A 837 12.80 -7.65 10.30
CA TRP A 837 14.25 -7.52 10.26
C TRP A 837 14.99 -8.53 11.14
N GLU A 838 14.59 -8.65 12.41
CA GLU A 838 15.23 -9.57 13.34
C GLU A 838 15.10 -11.04 12.90
N ASN A 839 13.94 -11.43 12.34
CA ASN A 839 13.76 -12.77 11.77
C ASN A 839 14.74 -13.04 10.60
N LEU A 840 15.01 -12.03 9.76
CA LEU A 840 15.96 -12.16 8.65
C LEU A 840 17.40 -12.27 9.14
N MET A 841 17.77 -11.53 10.19
CA MET A 841 19.11 -11.61 10.79
C MET A 841 19.38 -12.97 11.46
N GLN A 842 18.35 -13.60 12.06
CA GLN A 842 18.45 -14.94 12.66
C GLN A 842 18.52 -16.05 11.61
N GLY A 843 17.78 -15.95 10.50
CA GLY A 843 17.80 -16.95 9.42
C GLY A 843 19.14 -17.10 8.69
N ASN A 844 20.03 -16.09 8.77
CA ASN A 844 21.38 -16.14 8.19
C ASN A 844 22.43 -16.82 9.10
N LYS A 845 22.14 -17.02 10.39
CA LYS A 845 23.02 -17.79 11.30
C LYS A 845 22.63 -19.26 11.21
N GLY A 846 23.28 -20.00 10.31
CA GLY A 846 23.01 -21.41 10.10
C GLY A 846 23.13 -22.25 11.37
N GLY A 847 22.03 -22.92 11.75
CA GLY A 847 22.03 -24.26 12.37
C GLY A 847 22.85 -24.56 13.62
N ALA A 848 23.34 -23.59 14.39
CA ALA A 848 24.07 -23.86 15.65
C ALA A 848 23.52 -23.02 16.81
N ASP A 849 23.12 -23.73 17.88
CA ASP A 849 22.74 -23.29 19.23
C ASP A 849 21.58 -22.29 19.39
N ASN A 850 20.36 -22.85 19.39
CA ASN A 850 19.13 -22.20 19.84
C ASN A 850 19.04 -22.17 21.39
N SER A 851 19.73 -21.24 22.06
CA SER A 851 19.41 -20.91 23.47
C SER A 851 19.75 -19.49 23.94
N ALA A 852 19.86 -18.50 23.06
CA ALA A 852 19.94 -17.09 23.47
C ALA A 852 18.78 -16.31 22.86
N ALA A 853 17.74 -16.04 23.65
CA ALA A 853 16.74 -15.03 23.31
C ALA A 853 17.47 -13.68 23.15
N THR A 854 17.29 -13.00 22.02
CA THR A 854 17.81 -11.64 21.81
C THR A 854 17.27 -10.72 22.92
N VAL A 855 18.12 -10.36 23.87
CA VAL A 855 17.79 -9.42 24.95
C VAL A 855 17.67 -8.04 24.31
N CYS A 856 16.44 -7.53 24.17
CA CYS A 856 16.22 -6.15 23.79
C CYS A 856 16.09 -5.33 25.07
N GLU A 857 16.99 -4.38 25.27
CA GLU A 857 17.00 -3.50 26.44
C GLU A 857 16.10 -2.28 26.17
N GLU A 858 15.33 -1.88 27.18
CA GLU A 858 14.68 -0.58 27.22
C GLU A 858 15.69 0.43 27.76
N LEU A 859 16.20 1.29 26.88
CA LEU A 859 17.05 2.41 27.30
C LEU A 859 16.13 3.59 27.64
N THR A 860 16.07 3.92 28.93
CA THR A 860 15.50 5.18 29.42
C THR A 860 16.63 6.21 29.53
N ASP A 861 16.63 7.22 28.67
CA ASP A 861 17.38 8.46 28.92
C ASP A 861 16.52 9.38 29.82
N ASP A 862 17.13 10.30 30.57
CA ASP A 862 16.55 11.15 31.64
C ASP A 862 15.42 12.13 31.18
N LYS A 863 14.77 11.85 30.04
CA LYS A 863 13.70 12.65 29.42
C LYS A 863 12.51 11.84 28.88
N GLU A 864 12.17 10.70 29.49
CA GLU A 864 10.95 9.91 29.19
C GLU A 864 10.72 9.59 27.70
N ILE A 865 11.69 8.94 27.04
CA ILE A 865 11.50 8.38 25.69
C ILE A 865 11.89 6.91 25.70
N ALA A 866 10.91 6.01 25.64
CA ALA A 866 11.13 4.56 25.60
C ALA A 866 11.69 4.12 24.23
N VAL A 867 13.01 3.91 24.15
CA VAL A 867 13.67 3.32 22.98
C VAL A 867 13.88 1.83 23.25
N LYS A 868 13.22 0.98 22.45
CA LYS A 868 13.47 -0.47 22.49
C LYS A 868 14.56 -0.83 21.49
N SER A 869 15.76 -1.07 22.00
CA SER A 869 16.94 -1.39 21.20
C SER A 869 17.26 -2.88 21.32
N CYS A 870 17.44 -3.55 20.17
CA CYS A 870 18.03 -4.88 20.08
C CYS A 870 19.46 -4.76 19.51
N GLU A 871 20.20 -5.86 19.47
CA GLU A 871 21.61 -5.87 19.01
C GLU A 871 21.78 -5.24 17.62
N ASN A 872 20.87 -5.57 16.69
CA ASN A 872 20.94 -5.20 15.27
C ASN A 872 19.79 -4.29 14.81
N SER A 873 18.94 -3.79 15.73
CA SER A 873 17.86 -2.88 15.37
C SER A 873 17.43 -1.96 16.51
N ALA A 874 16.71 -0.88 16.19
CA ALA A 874 16.03 -0.05 17.18
C ALA A 874 14.75 0.59 16.61
N VAL A 875 13.76 0.80 17.48
CA VAL A 875 12.55 1.56 17.17
C VAL A 875 12.61 2.89 17.91
N PHE A 876 12.42 3.99 17.17
CA PHE A 876 12.35 5.33 17.74
C PHE A 876 10.93 5.90 17.62
N PRO A 877 10.46 6.68 18.62
CA PRO A 877 9.12 7.26 18.59
C PRO A 877 8.98 8.42 17.61
N SER A 878 10.09 9.00 17.16
CA SER A 878 10.08 10.08 16.17
C SER A 878 11.35 10.06 15.32
N LEU A 879 11.25 10.58 14.09
CA LEU A 879 12.42 10.76 13.23
C LEU A 879 13.46 11.74 13.81
N PRO A 880 13.08 12.91 14.38
CA PRO A 880 14.03 13.77 15.07
C PRO A 880 14.84 13.06 16.15
N SER A 881 14.21 12.19 16.95
CA SER A 881 14.90 11.40 17.98
C SER A 881 15.93 10.44 17.37
N ALA A 882 15.59 9.77 16.26
CA ALA A 882 16.52 8.86 15.58
C ALA A 882 17.72 9.60 14.96
N ILE A 883 17.51 10.76 14.35
CA ILE A 883 18.60 11.59 13.78
C ILE A 883 19.49 12.14 14.89
N GLN A 884 18.90 12.59 16.01
CA GLN A 884 19.67 13.06 17.15
C GLN A 884 20.54 11.93 17.72
N TRP A 885 19.98 10.73 17.89
CA TRP A 885 20.74 9.55 18.32
C TRP A 885 21.91 9.23 17.37
N LEU A 886 21.70 9.31 16.04
CA LEU A 886 22.77 9.13 15.06
C LEU A 886 23.90 10.16 15.25
N ARG A 887 23.54 11.44 15.39
CA ARG A 887 24.50 12.53 15.60
C ARG A 887 25.30 12.35 16.89
N ASP A 888 24.64 11.97 17.98
CA ASP A 888 25.29 11.75 19.27
C ASP A 888 26.21 10.52 19.23
N THR A 889 25.79 9.44 18.55
CA THR A 889 26.61 8.24 18.35
C THR A 889 27.88 8.54 17.55
N VAL A 890 27.78 9.36 16.50
CA VAL A 890 28.94 9.79 15.69
C VAL A 890 29.90 10.63 16.54
N ARG A 891 29.39 11.57 17.36
CA ARG A 891 30.22 12.40 18.26
C ARG A 891 31.01 11.57 19.28
N GLN A 892 30.44 10.45 19.73
CA GLN A 892 31.10 9.51 20.65
C GLN A 892 32.12 8.62 19.92
N SER A 893 31.95 8.38 18.63
CA SER A 893 32.73 7.43 17.81
C SER A 893 33.71 8.15 16.87
N LYS A 894 34.70 8.87 17.43
CA LYS A 894 35.62 9.76 16.69
C LYS A 894 36.48 9.11 15.58
N SER A 895 36.40 7.81 15.36
CA SER A 895 37.22 7.07 14.37
C SER A 895 36.39 6.28 13.34
N VAL A 896 35.05 6.33 13.41
CA VAL A 896 34.14 5.54 12.56
C VAL A 896 33.22 6.47 11.79
N ARG A 897 33.10 6.26 10.48
CA ARG A 897 32.21 7.00 9.59
C ARG A 897 30.88 6.28 9.41
N PHE A 898 29.78 6.99 9.59
CA PHE A 898 28.43 6.44 9.52
C PHE A 898 27.82 6.69 8.14
N GLN A 899 27.39 5.61 7.48
CA GLN A 899 26.74 5.64 6.17
C GLN A 899 25.31 5.13 6.33
N VAL A 900 24.34 6.04 6.28
CA VAL A 900 22.93 5.73 6.59
C VAL A 900 22.12 5.64 5.30
N LEU A 901 21.66 4.45 4.93
CA LEU A 901 20.69 4.27 3.84
C LEU A 901 19.29 4.60 4.34
N VAL A 902 18.63 5.56 3.71
CA VAL A 902 17.26 5.98 3.97
C VAL A 902 16.38 5.57 2.80
N THR A 903 15.48 4.60 3.02
CA THR A 903 14.66 4.02 1.94
C THR A 903 13.34 3.41 2.45
N GLY A 904 12.53 2.87 1.53
CA GLY A 904 11.25 2.21 1.80
C GLY A 904 10.02 3.10 1.59
N SER A 905 10.20 4.43 1.59
CA SER A 905 9.13 5.40 1.39
C SER A 905 9.68 6.77 0.98
N LEU A 906 9.01 7.43 0.01
CA LEU A 906 9.27 8.83 -0.32
C LEU A 906 8.98 9.78 0.85
N HIS A 907 8.01 9.45 1.72
CA HIS A 907 7.72 10.27 2.90
C HIS A 907 8.90 10.30 3.88
N LEU A 908 9.51 9.15 4.15
CA LEU A 908 10.67 9.06 5.03
C LEU A 908 11.85 9.86 4.46
N VAL A 909 12.09 9.74 3.15
CA VAL A 909 13.16 10.48 2.47
C VAL A 909 12.94 11.99 2.56
N GLY A 910 11.72 12.47 2.31
CA GLY A 910 11.37 13.89 2.44
C GLY A 910 11.49 14.41 3.88
N ASP A 911 11.02 13.62 4.85
CA ASP A 911 11.11 13.96 6.28
C ASP A 911 12.57 14.06 6.75
N VAL A 912 13.45 13.14 6.30
CA VAL A 912 14.89 13.21 6.60
C VAL A 912 15.52 14.43 5.95
N LEU A 913 15.25 14.67 4.65
CA LEU A 913 15.78 15.83 3.93
C LEU A 913 15.42 17.15 4.64
N ARG A 914 14.19 17.30 5.13
CA ARG A 914 13.74 18.49 5.87
C ARG A 914 14.58 18.73 7.14
N LEU A 915 15.03 17.67 7.81
CA LEU A 915 15.80 17.77 9.05
C LEU A 915 17.30 17.98 8.82
N ILE A 916 17.85 17.55 7.68
CA ILE A 916 19.28 17.63 7.40
C ILE A 916 19.68 18.77 6.44
N LYS A 917 18.73 19.34 5.68
CA LYS A 917 19.06 20.41 4.71
C LYS A 917 18.82 21.84 5.18
N LYS A 918 17.94 22.09 6.17
CA LYS A 918 17.36 23.41 6.52
C LYS A 918 17.56 24.52 5.49
#